data_AF-A0A7X7UXI9-F1
#
_entry.id   AF-A0A7X7UXI9-F1
#
_cell.length_a   1.000
_cell.length_b   1.000
_cell.length_c   1.000
_cell.angle_alpha   90.00
_cell.angle_beta   90.00
_cell.angle_gamma   90.00
#
_symmetry.space_group_name_H-M   'P 1'
#
loop_
_entity.id
_entity.type
_entity.pdbx_description
1 polymer ?
#
loop_
_entity_poly.entity_id
_entity_poly.type
_entity_poly.pdbx_seq_one_letter_code
_entity_poly.pdbx_strand_id
1 'polypeptide(L)'
;MTFFDRYSLTLPLKESQLMKRFLILIFLFACITAYPQISTKSYKILGVSVEGNKYADARTIILNSGLKVGEEIQVPGDQTANVIKKLWSLNIFSDVQLLIEKQVMDGVFILIKVAEYPRVEKVELSGNDEISKKDIENIVNLVRGQIIKPQDVERIKQRILKKYEEEGYLNAEIAPQYFEYFTADTTEDEILVTWREKTNLANELTIEYNKSDVSYSNLIDRIKDRLVLKLNFDEGDKVTVRQITFTGNEAFEKGDLTSEFEETEEARWWKFWASARFDKTKYEKDKELLVEFYRKNGYRDAEVIRDSLVYENNKKDMRIFITLHEGPQYKIRDIIWQGNTIYSDEILNERLGIAKGDIYDYSKFNQNLRGNEKQTDIASLYLDNGYLTFSLNTEESKAAEDSIDIKIQISEKNQFKVGKVDITGNDRTKDKVIRRELYTVPGDFFNRAMLFRSLQQLANLQYFNVEKLYSKGVDYQLANDSTVDIVYNVEEKSSDYLNASVGYSGSFGFSGAVGVTLTNFSITEPFSLGGGQILSFNWQFGVGNFYRTFSLGFTEPWFMDTPTLVGFDLFDTRQQYIYDLSQTGASVKVGRRLRWPDDYFYIQGVLRYQHNNVLGGGGYYREGKTEQITLGATISRRNVDNPIFPSMGSSVSLDGELSGGPFLPGSVDYVKILFKAEWYKRITASNRFVFYTSADFGYLEELVPNTPIQPFEYFYMGGNGLVIATTPLRGYDDRTVGPKNIYGDVSDGKVMVKYTTEFRFAVTLEPMPLYLLAFAEAGNVFSNINAADIFNLRRSVGIGARILINPIGLIGFDLGYGFDRKDVDGKDPSWLFHFQFGRGF
;
A
#
# COMPACT_ATOMS: atom_id res chain seq x y z
N MET A 1 -68.03 -34.31 -4.78
CA MET A 1 -67.76 -35.58 -4.11
C MET A 1 -67.81 -35.33 -2.61
N THR A 2 -68.71 -36.01 -1.92
CA THR A 2 -68.84 -36.22 -0.46
C THR A 2 -67.53 -36.74 0.17
N PHE A 3 -67.23 -36.70 1.49
CA PHE A 3 -67.73 -35.99 2.70
C PHE A 3 -66.75 -36.33 3.89
N PHE A 4 -67.01 -35.87 5.12
CA PHE A 4 -66.28 -36.12 6.40
C PHE A 4 -64.94 -35.37 6.58
N ASP A 5 -64.80 -34.43 7.53
CA ASP A 5 -64.79 -34.51 9.03
C ASP A 5 -63.46 -35.05 9.57
N ARG A 6 -62.87 -34.60 10.69
CA ARG A 6 -63.18 -33.58 11.72
C ARG A 6 -61.82 -33.15 12.35
N TYR A 7 -61.65 -32.18 13.27
CA TYR A 7 -62.53 -31.48 14.22
C TYR A 7 -62.08 -30.00 14.41
N SER A 8 -62.69 -29.31 15.37
CA SER A 8 -62.51 -27.90 15.75
C SER A 8 -61.42 -27.62 16.79
N LEU A 9 -60.80 -26.43 16.75
CA LEU A 9 -60.55 -25.64 17.97
C LEU A 9 -60.51 -24.13 17.67
N THR A 10 -61.31 -23.39 18.44
CA THR A 10 -61.51 -21.94 18.35
C THR A 10 -60.35 -21.14 18.91
N LEU A 11 -59.90 -20.09 18.21
CA LEU A 11 -59.19 -18.97 18.82
C LEU A 11 -59.94 -17.66 18.49
N PRO A 12 -60.29 -16.83 19.49
CA PRO A 12 -61.17 -15.70 19.28
C PRO A 12 -60.44 -14.53 18.62
N LEU A 13 -61.16 -13.82 17.74
CA LEU A 13 -60.78 -12.49 17.27
C LEU A 13 -60.52 -11.58 18.47
N LYS A 14 -59.39 -10.85 18.41
CA LYS A 14 -58.78 -10.14 19.53
C LYS A 14 -59.48 -8.83 19.91
N GLU A 15 -60.80 -8.75 19.73
CA GLU A 15 -61.60 -7.56 20.02
C GLU A 15 -61.43 -7.11 21.47
N SER A 16 -61.23 -8.03 22.42
CA SER A 16 -60.95 -7.66 23.82
C SER A 16 -59.62 -6.93 24.03
N GLN A 17 -58.63 -7.03 23.12
CA GLN A 17 -57.41 -6.20 23.18
C GLN A 17 -57.59 -4.87 22.48
N LEU A 18 -58.32 -4.80 21.37
CA LEU A 18 -58.62 -3.52 20.72
C LEU A 18 -59.54 -2.68 21.62
N MET A 19 -60.60 -3.27 22.16
CA MET A 19 -61.54 -2.62 23.07
C MET A 19 -60.90 -2.29 24.42
N LYS A 20 -59.98 -3.11 24.96
CA LYS A 20 -59.16 -2.69 26.12
C LYS A 20 -58.21 -1.54 25.80
N ARG A 21 -57.57 -1.51 24.63
CA ARG A 21 -56.75 -0.36 24.21
C ARG A 21 -57.59 0.90 24.02
N PHE A 22 -58.80 0.78 23.48
CA PHE A 22 -59.74 1.89 23.30
C PHE A 22 -60.32 2.37 24.64
N LEU A 23 -60.67 1.46 25.56
CA LEU A 23 -61.07 1.80 26.92
C LEU A 23 -59.91 2.40 27.74
N ILE A 24 -58.66 1.94 27.55
CA ILE A 24 -57.48 2.56 28.17
C ILE A 24 -57.23 3.95 27.58
N LEU A 25 -57.41 4.17 26.27
CA LEU A 25 -57.37 5.51 25.67
C LEU A 25 -58.48 6.41 26.23
N ILE A 26 -59.71 5.91 26.36
CA ILE A 26 -60.84 6.67 26.92
C ILE A 26 -60.64 6.96 28.42
N PHE A 27 -60.05 6.03 29.19
CA PHE A 27 -59.73 6.26 30.60
C PHE A 27 -58.59 7.26 30.76
N LEU A 28 -57.58 7.21 29.89
CA LEU A 28 -56.52 8.23 29.80
C LEU A 28 -57.08 9.60 29.37
N PHE A 29 -58.07 9.66 28.48
CA PHE A 29 -58.74 10.91 28.10
C PHE A 29 -59.67 11.45 29.21
N ALA A 30 -60.39 10.58 29.91
CA ALA A 30 -61.31 10.96 30.98
C ALA A 30 -60.58 11.43 32.26
N CYS A 31 -59.34 10.99 32.49
CA CYS A 31 -58.51 11.52 33.58
C CYS A 31 -57.95 12.93 33.31
N ILE A 32 -58.04 13.48 32.09
CA ILE A 32 -57.49 14.80 31.75
C ILE A 32 -58.41 15.96 32.21
N THR A 33 -59.70 15.73 32.42
CA THR A 33 -60.66 16.78 32.86
C THR A 33 -60.80 16.92 34.37
N ALA A 34 -59.84 16.40 35.15
CA ALA A 34 -59.79 16.53 36.60
C ALA A 34 -58.41 17.03 37.08
N TYR A 35 -57.86 18.04 36.42
CA TYR A 35 -56.80 18.85 37.03
C TYR A 35 -57.37 19.58 38.26
N PRO A 36 -56.90 19.30 39.49
CA PRO A 36 -57.08 20.29 40.56
C PRO A 36 -56.38 21.57 40.10
N GLN A 37 -57.04 22.72 40.22
CA GLN A 37 -56.36 24.00 40.08
C GLN A 37 -55.27 24.05 41.16
N ILE A 38 -54.01 23.86 40.75
CA ILE A 38 -52.87 24.13 41.61
C ILE A 38 -52.94 25.63 41.91
N SER A 39 -53.32 25.99 43.14
CA SER A 39 -53.42 27.39 43.51
C SER A 39 -52.02 28.01 43.51
N THR A 40 -51.70 28.74 42.45
CA THR A 40 -50.43 29.45 42.27
C THR A 40 -50.37 30.60 43.26
N LYS A 41 -49.76 30.36 44.43
CA LYS A 41 -49.52 31.42 45.40
C LYS A 41 -48.30 32.24 44.97
N SER A 42 -48.47 33.57 44.93
CA SER A 42 -47.34 34.49 44.83
C SER A 42 -46.64 34.55 46.18
N TYR A 43 -45.32 34.49 46.17
CA TYR A 43 -44.48 34.58 47.36
C TYR A 43 -43.33 35.56 47.10
N LYS A 44 -42.93 36.31 48.12
CA LYS A 44 -41.72 37.13 48.04
C LYS A 44 -40.47 36.28 48.31
N ILE A 45 -39.47 36.32 47.44
CA ILE A 45 -38.20 35.59 47.65
C ILE A 45 -37.42 36.23 48.79
N LEU A 46 -37.24 35.51 49.90
CA LEU A 46 -36.47 35.95 51.07
C LEU A 46 -35.00 35.49 51.02
N GLY A 47 -34.72 34.45 50.24
CA GLY A 47 -33.37 33.92 50.03
C GLY A 47 -33.38 32.81 48.98
N VAL A 48 -32.22 32.53 48.40
CA VAL A 48 -32.02 31.41 47.47
C VAL A 48 -30.80 30.61 47.91
N SER A 49 -30.97 29.30 48.06
CA SER A 49 -29.94 28.31 48.42
C SER A 49 -29.75 27.31 47.28
N VAL A 50 -28.63 26.58 47.30
CA VAL A 50 -28.32 25.52 46.33
C VAL A 50 -27.86 24.27 47.07
N GLU A 51 -28.36 23.11 46.66
CA GLU A 51 -27.95 21.80 47.17
C GLU A 51 -27.62 20.87 45.99
N GLY A 52 -26.59 20.03 46.14
CA GLY A 52 -26.22 18.97 45.18
C GLY A 52 -25.26 19.41 44.07
N ASN A 53 -24.81 20.67 44.08
CA ASN A 53 -23.68 21.12 43.26
C ASN A 53 -22.36 20.55 43.81
N LYS A 54 -21.47 20.13 42.90
CA LYS A 54 -20.16 19.52 43.18
C LYS A 54 -19.03 20.34 42.59
N TYR A 55 -19.10 20.64 41.29
CA TYR A 55 -18.09 21.43 40.57
C TYR A 55 -18.57 22.83 40.20
N ALA A 56 -19.88 23.02 40.05
CA ALA A 56 -20.46 24.33 39.79
C ALA A 56 -20.57 25.14 41.09
N ASP A 57 -20.11 26.39 41.07
CA ASP A 57 -20.24 27.29 42.20
C ASP A 57 -21.72 27.68 42.45
N ALA A 58 -22.13 27.64 43.72
CA ALA A 58 -23.52 27.90 44.11
C ALA A 58 -23.99 29.32 43.73
N ARG A 59 -23.11 30.34 43.81
CA ARG A 59 -23.49 31.71 43.40
C ARG A 59 -23.71 31.79 41.90
N THR A 60 -22.90 31.09 41.12
CA THR A 60 -23.01 30.98 39.66
C THR A 60 -24.33 30.30 39.27
N ILE A 61 -24.76 29.27 40.01
CA ILE A 61 -26.08 28.63 39.81
C ILE A 61 -27.22 29.63 40.11
N ILE A 62 -27.16 30.34 41.23
CA ILE A 62 -28.17 31.36 41.60
C ILE A 62 -28.23 32.47 40.53
N LEU A 63 -27.08 32.98 40.07
CA LEU A 63 -27.01 34.00 39.02
C LEU A 63 -27.64 33.53 37.70
N ASN A 64 -27.35 32.30 37.26
CA ASN A 64 -27.90 31.74 36.02
C ASN A 64 -29.38 31.33 36.14
N SER A 65 -29.87 31.04 37.35
CA SER A 65 -31.30 30.85 37.60
C SER A 65 -32.12 32.10 37.21
N GLY A 66 -31.54 33.29 37.43
CA GLY A 66 -32.20 34.57 37.26
C GLY A 66 -33.18 34.95 38.37
N LEU A 67 -33.22 34.19 39.47
CA LEU A 67 -33.95 34.56 40.69
C LEU A 67 -33.24 35.72 41.40
N LYS A 68 -33.99 36.72 41.89
CA LYS A 68 -33.45 37.76 42.78
C LYS A 68 -34.20 37.79 44.10
N VAL A 69 -33.45 37.93 45.20
CA VAL A 69 -34.02 38.14 46.53
C VAL A 69 -34.77 39.47 46.55
N GLY A 70 -36.02 39.45 47.02
CA GLY A 70 -36.94 40.59 47.06
C GLY A 70 -37.97 40.63 45.93
N GLU A 71 -37.81 39.86 44.85
CA GLU A 71 -38.83 39.73 43.79
C GLU A 71 -39.98 38.80 44.22
N GLU A 72 -41.14 38.95 43.57
CA GLU A 72 -42.27 38.02 43.71
C GLU A 72 -42.14 36.85 42.71
N ILE A 73 -42.51 35.65 43.17
CA ILE A 73 -42.51 34.42 42.38
C ILE A 73 -43.75 33.57 42.64
N GLN A 74 -44.33 33.03 41.58
CA GLN A 74 -45.39 32.01 41.65
C GLN A 74 -44.76 30.62 41.69
N VAL A 75 -45.04 29.84 42.74
CA VAL A 75 -44.48 28.49 42.93
C VAL A 75 -45.61 27.46 43.11
N PRO A 76 -45.81 26.53 42.15
CA PRO A 76 -45.24 26.50 40.79
C PRO A 76 -45.84 27.61 39.90
N GLY A 77 -45.16 27.91 38.79
CA GLY A 77 -45.57 28.95 37.82
C GLY A 77 -44.50 29.18 36.74
N ASP A 78 -44.81 30.00 35.73
CA ASP A 78 -43.97 30.17 34.53
C ASP A 78 -42.53 30.62 34.84
N GLN A 79 -42.33 31.44 35.88
CA GLN A 79 -40.99 31.82 36.33
C GLN A 79 -40.19 30.61 36.83
N THR A 80 -40.79 29.70 37.59
CA THR A 80 -40.11 28.49 38.08
C THR A 80 -39.75 27.54 36.94
N ALA A 81 -40.63 27.38 35.94
CA ALA A 81 -40.35 26.61 34.74
C ALA A 81 -39.21 27.23 33.91
N ASN A 82 -39.17 28.56 33.79
CA ASN A 82 -38.10 29.27 33.10
C ASN A 82 -36.75 29.19 33.85
N VAL A 83 -36.75 29.18 35.19
CA VAL A 83 -35.54 28.93 36.00
C VAL A 83 -34.97 27.53 35.71
N ILE A 84 -35.82 26.50 35.77
CA ILE A 84 -35.44 25.12 35.47
C ILE A 84 -34.88 25.05 34.03
N LYS A 85 -35.58 25.63 33.05
CA LYS A 85 -35.15 25.67 31.65
C LYS A 85 -33.79 26.36 31.43
N LYS A 86 -33.52 27.47 32.12
CA LYS A 86 -32.22 28.16 32.08
C LYS A 86 -31.11 27.29 32.64
N LEU A 87 -31.31 26.67 33.79
CA LEU A 87 -30.31 25.80 34.41
C LEU A 87 -30.05 24.53 33.58
N TRP A 88 -31.09 23.93 32.99
CA TRP A 88 -30.95 22.85 32.01
C TRP A 88 -30.16 23.29 30.76
N SER A 89 -30.33 24.53 30.29
CA SER A 89 -29.59 25.05 29.12
C SER A 89 -28.08 25.17 29.35
N LEU A 90 -27.62 25.22 30.61
CA LEU A 90 -26.19 25.15 30.95
C LEU A 90 -25.58 23.77 30.61
N ASN A 91 -26.42 22.74 30.43
CA ASN A 91 -26.02 21.42 29.90
C ASN A 91 -25.00 20.67 30.78
N ILE A 92 -24.93 21.06 32.07
CA ILE A 92 -24.07 20.48 33.12
C ILE A 92 -24.87 19.72 34.20
N PHE A 93 -26.21 19.82 34.21
CA PHE A 93 -27.08 19.17 35.19
C PHE A 93 -27.93 18.06 34.55
N SER A 94 -27.99 16.93 35.23
CA SER A 94 -28.82 15.75 34.92
C SER A 94 -30.22 15.83 35.54
N ASP A 95 -30.37 16.56 36.63
CA ASP A 95 -31.65 16.92 37.24
C ASP A 95 -31.57 18.33 37.85
N VAL A 96 -32.69 19.05 37.83
CA VAL A 96 -32.86 20.40 38.40
C VAL A 96 -34.27 20.52 38.96
N GLN A 97 -34.37 20.69 40.27
CA GLN A 97 -35.61 20.86 41.01
C GLN A 97 -35.62 22.22 41.73
N LEU A 98 -36.80 22.83 41.82
CA LEU A 98 -37.01 24.06 42.58
C LEU A 98 -37.98 23.78 43.73
N LEU A 99 -37.51 23.92 44.96
CA LEU A 99 -38.24 23.57 46.18
C LEU A 99 -38.37 24.79 47.09
N ILE A 100 -39.41 24.82 47.93
CA ILE A 100 -39.52 25.80 49.02
C ILE A 100 -38.81 25.19 50.24
N GLU A 101 -37.69 25.77 50.64
CA GLU A 101 -36.91 25.36 51.80
C GLU A 101 -37.64 25.73 53.11
N LYS A 102 -38.21 26.94 53.13
CA LYS A 102 -38.92 27.51 54.28
C LYS A 102 -39.88 28.61 53.84
N GLN A 103 -41.12 28.60 54.33
CA GLN A 103 -42.05 29.72 54.20
C GLN A 103 -42.11 30.51 55.51
N VAL A 104 -42.15 31.84 55.44
CA VAL A 104 -42.34 32.75 56.57
C VAL A 104 -43.33 33.84 56.16
N MET A 105 -44.53 33.81 56.72
CA MET A 105 -45.66 34.67 56.29
C MET A 105 -45.86 34.55 54.76
N ASP A 106 -45.74 35.66 54.04
CA ASP A 106 -45.96 35.79 52.60
C ASP A 106 -44.67 35.61 51.77
N GLY A 107 -43.55 35.25 52.42
CA GLY A 107 -42.25 35.06 51.78
C GLY A 107 -41.70 33.64 51.88
N VAL A 108 -40.82 33.28 50.95
CA VAL A 108 -40.22 31.93 50.82
C VAL A 108 -38.71 32.00 50.64
N PHE A 109 -38.02 31.00 51.20
CA PHE A 109 -36.66 30.63 50.84
C PHE A 109 -36.74 29.55 49.76
N ILE A 110 -36.08 29.78 48.62
CA ILE A 110 -36.08 28.88 47.47
C ILE A 110 -34.80 28.05 47.48
N LEU A 111 -34.95 26.73 47.47
CA LEU A 111 -33.86 25.78 47.29
C LEU A 111 -33.81 25.35 45.83
N ILE A 112 -32.68 25.62 45.17
CA ILE A 112 -32.34 25.04 43.87
C ILE A 112 -31.59 23.74 44.14
N LYS A 113 -32.26 22.59 43.97
CA LYS A 113 -31.63 21.28 44.11
C LYS A 113 -31.20 20.79 42.73
N VAL A 114 -29.91 20.52 42.56
CA VAL A 114 -29.33 20.09 41.28
C VAL A 114 -28.59 18.77 41.42
N ALA A 115 -28.52 18.00 40.33
CA ALA A 115 -27.61 16.87 40.21
C ALA A 115 -26.72 17.08 38.98
N GLU A 116 -25.44 17.40 39.17
CA GLU A 116 -24.49 17.55 38.06
C GLU A 116 -24.33 16.24 37.26
N TYR A 117 -24.16 16.36 35.94
CA TYR A 117 -23.67 15.25 35.13
C TYR A 117 -22.26 14.86 35.61
N PRO A 118 -21.94 13.56 35.65
CA PRO A 118 -20.62 13.13 36.08
C PRO A 118 -19.55 13.57 35.09
N ARG A 119 -18.31 13.66 35.59
CA ARG A 119 -17.12 13.88 34.76
C ARG A 119 -16.38 12.56 34.58
N VAL A 120 -15.93 12.27 33.37
CA VAL A 120 -15.13 11.07 33.10
C VAL A 120 -13.69 11.30 33.59
N GLU A 121 -13.16 10.35 34.35
CA GLU A 121 -11.76 10.32 34.75
C GLU A 121 -10.91 9.58 33.72
N LYS A 122 -11.34 8.36 33.38
CA LYS A 122 -10.70 7.48 32.41
C LYS A 122 -11.76 6.66 31.69
N VAL A 123 -11.45 6.23 30.47
CA VAL A 123 -12.20 5.19 29.77
C VAL A 123 -11.33 3.94 29.74
N GLU A 124 -11.89 2.81 30.17
CA GLU A 124 -11.24 1.50 30.08
C GLU A 124 -11.95 0.64 29.06
N LEU A 125 -11.17 -0.19 28.35
CA LEU A 125 -11.63 -1.02 27.24
C LEU A 125 -11.25 -2.48 27.55
N SER A 126 -12.16 -3.42 27.27
CA SER A 126 -11.99 -4.84 27.65
C SER A 126 -12.76 -5.75 26.69
N GLY A 127 -12.08 -6.74 26.10
CA GLY A 127 -12.67 -7.64 25.09
C GLY A 127 -12.58 -7.11 23.65
N ASN A 128 -11.77 -6.07 23.42
CA ASN A 128 -11.51 -5.51 22.10
C ASN A 128 -10.27 -6.16 21.46
N ASP A 129 -10.35 -7.44 21.09
CA ASP A 129 -9.21 -8.20 20.59
C ASP A 129 -8.95 -7.94 19.09
N GLU A 130 -10.00 -7.60 18.33
CA GLU A 130 -9.95 -7.45 16.87
C GLU A 130 -9.75 -5.99 16.40
N ILE A 131 -10.01 -5.00 17.27
CA ILE A 131 -9.71 -3.58 16.99
C ILE A 131 -8.77 -3.01 18.06
N SER A 132 -7.71 -2.35 17.60
CA SER A 132 -6.66 -1.85 18.50
C SER A 132 -7.21 -0.84 19.52
N LYS A 133 -6.72 -0.94 20.76
CA LYS A 133 -7.11 -0.04 21.86
C LYS A 133 -7.01 1.44 21.47
N LYS A 134 -5.94 1.80 20.75
CA LYS A 134 -5.65 3.16 20.27
C LYS A 134 -6.71 3.67 19.28
N ASP A 135 -7.20 2.83 18.38
CA ASP A 135 -8.20 3.24 17.39
C ASP A 135 -9.57 3.46 18.04
N ILE A 136 -9.92 2.63 19.03
CA ILE A 136 -11.12 2.84 19.84
C ILE A 136 -11.00 4.11 20.68
N GLU A 137 -9.85 4.36 21.33
CA GLU A 137 -9.58 5.60 22.08
C GLU A 137 -9.72 6.86 21.19
N ASN A 138 -9.24 6.80 19.93
CA ASN A 138 -9.43 7.87 18.94
C ASN A 138 -10.91 8.11 18.59
N ILE A 139 -11.75 7.07 18.54
CA ILE A 139 -13.19 7.18 18.28
C ILE A 139 -13.94 7.73 19.51
N VAL A 140 -13.54 7.30 20.71
CA VAL A 140 -14.09 7.75 22.00
C VAL A 140 -13.84 9.25 22.18
N ASN A 141 -12.61 9.71 21.97
CA ASN A 141 -12.19 11.12 22.01
C ASN A 141 -12.76 11.89 23.24
N LEU A 142 -12.53 11.34 24.43
CA LEU A 142 -12.92 11.94 25.70
C LEU A 142 -11.68 12.39 26.48
N VAL A 143 -11.71 13.62 26.98
CA VAL A 143 -10.62 14.19 27.79
C VAL A 143 -10.89 14.00 29.28
N ARG A 144 -9.85 13.66 30.05
CA ARG A 144 -9.91 13.51 31.51
C ARG A 144 -10.48 14.76 32.20
N GLY A 145 -11.63 14.61 32.86
CA GLY A 145 -12.38 15.67 33.54
C GLY A 145 -13.52 16.29 32.71
N GLN A 146 -13.76 15.82 31.49
CA GLN A 146 -14.89 16.21 30.63
C GLN A 146 -16.23 15.70 31.20
N ILE A 147 -17.29 16.49 31.05
CA ILE A 147 -18.65 16.09 31.43
C ILE A 147 -19.16 15.04 30.44
N ILE A 148 -19.71 13.93 30.95
CA ILE A 148 -20.22 12.82 30.13
C ILE A 148 -21.71 12.59 30.39
N LYS A 149 -22.50 12.52 29.30
CA LYS A 149 -23.96 12.31 29.35
C LYS A 149 -24.30 10.94 28.77
N PRO A 150 -25.46 10.34 29.13
CA PRO A 150 -25.90 9.07 28.53
C PRO A 150 -25.95 9.10 27.00
N GLN A 151 -26.35 10.24 26.42
CA GLN A 151 -26.39 10.45 24.97
C GLN A 151 -25.00 10.48 24.31
N ASP A 152 -23.98 10.96 25.03
CA ASP A 152 -22.60 10.97 24.54
C ASP A 152 -22.02 9.55 24.53
N VAL A 153 -22.31 8.74 25.56
CA VAL A 153 -21.93 7.32 25.64
C VAL A 153 -22.59 6.53 24.50
N GLU A 154 -23.89 6.71 24.27
CA GLU A 154 -24.58 6.01 23.17
C GLU A 154 -24.02 6.43 21.80
N ARG A 155 -23.74 7.73 21.59
CA ARG A 155 -23.10 8.20 20.35
C ARG A 155 -21.70 7.61 20.15
N ILE A 156 -20.92 7.45 21.22
CA ILE A 156 -19.61 6.78 21.18
C ILE A 156 -19.79 5.30 20.82
N LYS A 157 -20.68 4.58 21.51
CA LYS A 157 -21.03 3.18 21.20
C LYS A 157 -21.40 3.00 19.73
N GLN A 158 -22.31 3.80 19.18
CA GLN A 158 -22.73 3.68 17.78
C GLN A 158 -21.59 3.92 16.78
N ARG A 159 -20.65 4.83 17.08
CA ARG A 159 -19.46 5.05 16.24
C ARG A 159 -18.50 3.85 16.27
N ILE A 160 -18.31 3.26 17.45
CA ILE A 160 -17.44 2.08 17.59
C ILE A 160 -18.09 0.86 16.92
N LEU A 161 -19.38 0.63 17.14
CA LEU A 161 -20.15 -0.42 16.46
C LEU A 161 -20.11 -0.29 14.94
N LYS A 162 -20.23 0.94 14.40
CA LYS A 162 -20.06 1.18 12.96
C LYS A 162 -18.67 0.76 12.46
N LYS A 163 -17.61 1.00 13.23
CA LYS A 163 -16.26 0.57 12.87
C LYS A 163 -16.11 -0.97 12.91
N TYR A 164 -16.75 -1.65 13.86
CA TYR A 164 -16.86 -3.11 13.85
C TYR A 164 -17.65 -3.63 12.62
N GLU A 165 -18.77 -2.98 12.26
CA GLU A 165 -19.54 -3.29 11.03
C GLU A 165 -18.67 -3.15 9.77
N GLU A 166 -17.87 -2.09 9.66
CA GLU A 166 -16.94 -1.86 8.55
C GLU A 166 -15.91 -3.00 8.41
N GLU A 167 -15.44 -3.57 9.53
CA GLU A 167 -14.51 -4.71 9.58
C GLU A 167 -15.19 -6.09 9.47
N GLY A 168 -16.52 -6.17 9.35
CA GLY A 168 -17.29 -7.42 9.21
C GLY A 168 -17.84 -8.02 10.51
N TYR A 169 -17.68 -7.35 11.65
CA TYR A 169 -18.23 -7.72 12.96
C TYR A 169 -19.62 -7.12 13.18
N LEU A 170 -20.58 -7.60 12.38
CA LEU A 170 -21.98 -7.11 12.37
C LEU A 170 -22.79 -7.50 13.63
N ASN A 171 -22.15 -8.24 14.53
CA ASN A 171 -22.71 -8.77 15.78
C ASN A 171 -22.08 -8.14 17.03
N ALA A 172 -21.15 -7.20 16.86
CA ALA A 172 -20.49 -6.58 17.99
C ALA A 172 -21.52 -5.95 18.95
N GLU A 173 -21.40 -6.25 20.24
CA GLU A 173 -22.15 -5.62 21.31
C GLU A 173 -21.20 -4.91 22.27
N ILE A 174 -21.64 -3.74 22.76
CA ILE A 174 -20.88 -2.93 23.71
C ILE A 174 -21.76 -2.67 24.93
N ALA A 175 -21.29 -3.12 26.08
CA ALA A 175 -21.91 -2.95 27.39
C ALA A 175 -21.12 -1.89 28.19
N PRO A 176 -21.65 -0.67 28.37
CA PRO A 176 -21.04 0.35 29.20
C PRO A 176 -21.28 0.06 30.69
N GLN A 177 -20.22 0.06 31.48
CA GLN A 177 -20.24 0.00 32.94
C GLN A 177 -19.68 1.29 33.54
N TYR A 178 -20.32 1.77 34.60
CA TYR A 178 -19.95 3.02 35.28
C TYR A 178 -19.39 2.70 36.66
N PHE A 179 -18.13 3.08 36.89
CA PHE A 179 -17.44 2.88 38.15
C PHE A 179 -17.26 4.22 38.87
N GLU A 180 -17.64 4.27 40.15
CA GLU A 180 -17.50 5.43 41.02
C GLU A 180 -16.35 5.18 42.02
N TYR A 181 -15.71 6.25 42.51
CA TYR A 181 -14.59 6.14 43.44
C TYR A 181 -15.01 5.39 44.72
N PHE A 182 -14.22 4.39 45.17
CA PHE A 182 -14.47 3.69 46.43
C PHE A 182 -13.37 3.96 47.47
N THR A 183 -12.11 3.61 47.19
CA THR A 183 -10.98 3.83 48.09
C THR A 183 -9.68 4.09 47.33
N ALA A 184 -8.65 4.61 48.00
CA ALA A 184 -7.32 4.76 47.44
C ALA A 184 -6.26 4.43 48.50
N ASP A 185 -5.34 3.54 48.16
CA ASP A 185 -4.18 3.19 48.96
C ASP A 185 -2.94 3.89 48.38
N THR A 186 -2.15 4.54 49.22
CA THR A 186 -0.99 5.34 48.82
C THR A 186 0.30 4.71 49.36
N THR A 187 1.24 4.41 48.48
CA THR A 187 2.59 3.96 48.85
C THR A 187 3.60 5.10 48.64
N GLU A 188 4.91 4.82 48.74
CA GLU A 188 5.92 5.85 48.50
C GLU A 188 5.93 6.35 47.04
N ASP A 189 5.61 5.50 46.06
CA ASP A 189 5.79 5.79 44.62
C ASP A 189 4.53 5.66 43.75
N GLU A 190 3.45 5.07 44.26
CA GLU A 190 2.18 4.88 43.53
C GLU A 190 0.94 5.18 44.40
N ILE A 191 -0.17 5.53 43.74
CA ILE A 191 -1.51 5.53 44.33
C ILE A 191 -2.36 4.49 43.60
N LEU A 192 -2.83 3.48 44.33
CA LEU A 192 -3.76 2.46 43.85
C LEU A 192 -5.18 2.91 44.18
N VAL A 193 -5.94 3.33 43.16
CA VAL A 193 -7.34 3.77 43.33
C VAL A 193 -8.27 2.64 42.95
N THR A 194 -9.07 2.17 43.90
CA THR A 194 -10.13 1.18 43.66
C THR A 194 -11.45 1.88 43.42
N TRP A 195 -12.04 1.58 42.28
CA TRP A 195 -13.33 2.06 41.81
C TRP A 195 -14.35 0.91 41.88
N ARG A 196 -15.61 1.20 42.18
CA ARG A 196 -16.68 0.19 42.29
C ARG A 196 -17.78 0.44 41.28
N GLU A 197 -18.29 -0.62 40.64
CA GLU A 197 -19.38 -0.50 39.68
C GLU A 197 -20.69 -0.05 40.37
N LYS A 198 -21.34 0.96 39.80
CA LYS A 198 -22.59 1.56 40.33
C LYS A 198 -23.75 0.56 40.42
N THR A 199 -23.78 -0.40 39.50
CA THR A 199 -24.86 -1.40 39.34
C THR A 199 -24.57 -2.74 40.01
N ASN A 200 -23.30 -3.08 40.22
CA ASN A 200 -22.88 -4.33 40.84
C ASN A 200 -21.75 -4.06 41.85
N LEU A 201 -22.12 -3.91 43.12
CA LEU A 201 -21.20 -3.52 44.18
C LEU A 201 -20.07 -4.53 44.48
N ALA A 202 -20.13 -5.75 43.91
CA ALA A 202 -19.07 -6.75 44.01
C ALA A 202 -18.02 -6.64 42.88
N ASN A 203 -18.25 -5.79 41.86
CA ASN A 203 -17.32 -5.55 40.77
C ASN A 203 -16.45 -4.31 41.07
N GLU A 204 -15.16 -4.54 41.25
CA GLU A 204 -14.19 -3.50 41.59
C GLU A 204 -13.04 -3.48 40.57
N LEU A 205 -12.52 -2.28 40.32
CA LEU A 205 -11.49 -1.99 39.33
C LEU A 205 -10.40 -1.14 39.99
N THR A 206 -9.19 -1.68 40.12
CA THR A 206 -8.04 -0.93 40.65
C THR A 206 -7.25 -0.30 39.49
N ILE A 207 -6.94 0.99 39.63
CA ILE A 207 -6.12 1.76 38.67
C ILE A 207 -4.92 2.34 39.42
N GLU A 208 -3.73 2.02 38.92
CA GLU A 208 -2.45 2.54 39.39
C GLU A 208 -2.16 3.93 38.80
N TYR A 209 -1.69 4.84 39.64
CA TYR A 209 -1.24 6.18 39.26
C TYR A 209 0.19 6.41 39.74
N ASN A 210 1.10 6.64 38.79
CA ASN A 210 2.53 6.79 39.05
C ASN A 210 2.93 8.24 39.37
N LYS A 211 3.94 8.40 40.23
CA LYS A 211 4.46 9.69 40.72
C LYS A 211 5.10 10.60 39.66
N SER A 212 5.36 10.07 38.46
CA SER A 212 5.81 10.82 37.29
C SER A 212 4.70 11.60 36.57
N ASP A 213 3.42 11.35 36.87
CA ASP A 213 2.30 12.11 36.33
C ASP A 213 2.24 13.53 36.91
N VAL A 214 2.13 14.53 36.02
CA VAL A 214 2.08 15.99 36.33
C VAL A 214 0.86 16.40 37.20
N SER A 215 0.03 15.44 37.62
CA SER A 215 -1.21 15.61 38.37
C SER A 215 -1.22 14.95 39.76
N TYR A 216 -0.08 14.48 40.28
CA TYR A 216 -0.01 13.71 41.53
C TYR A 216 -0.49 14.50 42.78
N SER A 217 -0.26 15.82 42.82
CA SER A 217 -0.78 16.66 43.92
C SER A 217 -2.30 16.80 43.87
N ASN A 218 -2.95 16.52 45.01
CA ASN A 218 -4.41 16.51 45.19
C ASN A 218 -5.16 15.59 44.21
N LEU A 219 -4.53 14.48 43.78
CA LEU A 219 -5.15 13.49 42.89
C LEU A 219 -6.50 12.99 43.43
N ILE A 220 -6.52 12.50 44.68
CA ILE A 220 -7.70 11.88 45.30
C ILE A 220 -8.90 12.82 45.30
N ASP A 221 -8.73 14.07 45.78
CA ASP A 221 -9.81 15.07 45.81
C ASP A 221 -10.35 15.42 44.41
N ARG A 222 -9.50 15.39 43.39
CA ARG A 222 -9.91 15.69 42.00
C ARG A 222 -10.73 14.56 41.37
N ILE A 223 -10.48 13.31 41.74
CA ILE A 223 -11.07 12.11 41.11
C ILE A 223 -12.29 11.56 41.85
N LYS A 224 -12.45 11.88 43.14
CA LYS A 224 -13.52 11.37 44.02
C LYS A 224 -14.95 11.56 43.47
N ASP A 225 -15.19 12.66 42.77
CA ASP A 225 -16.49 12.99 42.16
C ASP A 225 -16.58 12.71 40.64
N ARG A 226 -15.58 12.01 40.10
CA ARG A 226 -15.55 11.54 38.71
C ARG A 226 -16.02 10.09 38.60
N LEU A 227 -16.20 9.60 37.38
CA LEU A 227 -16.41 8.18 37.09
C LEU A 227 -15.36 7.62 36.14
N VAL A 228 -15.12 6.32 36.21
CA VAL A 228 -14.46 5.55 35.15
C VAL A 228 -15.53 4.86 34.31
N LEU A 229 -15.48 5.05 32.99
CA LEU A 229 -16.35 4.37 32.04
C LEU A 229 -15.61 3.14 31.52
N LYS A 230 -16.06 1.94 31.86
CA LYS A 230 -15.55 0.72 31.24
C LYS A 230 -16.48 0.33 30.08
N LEU A 231 -15.94 0.15 28.89
CA LEU A 231 -16.64 -0.45 27.76
C LEU A 231 -16.19 -1.91 27.67
N ASN A 232 -17.11 -2.83 27.94
CA ASN A 232 -16.90 -4.25 27.66
C ASN A 232 -17.45 -4.56 26.26
N PHE A 233 -16.67 -5.30 25.48
CA PHE A 233 -16.95 -5.68 24.12
C PHE A 233 -17.25 -7.18 24.05
N ASP A 234 -18.29 -7.54 23.29
CA ASP A 234 -18.46 -8.88 22.72
C ASP A 234 -18.42 -8.68 21.20
N GLU A 235 -17.28 -8.97 20.56
CA GLU A 235 -17.06 -8.64 19.15
C GLU A 235 -17.88 -9.56 18.21
N GLY A 236 -18.25 -10.75 18.69
CA GLY A 236 -18.91 -11.79 17.90
C GLY A 236 -18.04 -12.38 16.78
N ASP A 237 -18.61 -13.32 16.02
CA ASP A 237 -17.93 -13.87 14.84
C ASP A 237 -18.06 -12.94 13.62
N LYS A 238 -16.98 -12.84 12.80
CA LYS A 238 -17.07 -12.23 11.46
C LYS A 238 -18.09 -12.98 10.59
N VAL A 239 -18.95 -12.22 9.91
CA VAL A 239 -20.04 -12.78 9.11
C VAL A 239 -19.51 -13.38 7.80
N THR A 240 -19.94 -14.60 7.47
CA THR A 240 -19.51 -15.34 6.27
C THR A 240 -20.56 -15.24 5.16
N VAL A 241 -20.14 -14.85 3.95
CA VAL A 241 -21.00 -14.80 2.76
C VAL A 241 -21.21 -16.22 2.23
N ARG A 242 -22.46 -16.70 2.29
CA ARG A 242 -22.82 -18.06 1.83
C ARG A 242 -23.33 -18.10 0.40
N GLN A 243 -24.02 -17.05 -0.03
CA GLN A 243 -24.68 -17.01 -1.32
C GLN A 243 -24.83 -15.56 -1.77
N ILE A 244 -24.46 -15.29 -3.03
CA ILE A 244 -24.78 -14.04 -3.74
C ILE A 244 -25.83 -14.38 -4.80
N THR A 245 -26.92 -13.63 -4.88
CA THR A 245 -28.02 -13.89 -5.80
C THR A 245 -28.33 -12.63 -6.60
N PHE A 246 -28.15 -12.71 -7.91
CA PHE A 246 -28.53 -11.66 -8.85
C PHE A 246 -29.95 -11.89 -9.35
N THR A 247 -30.67 -10.81 -9.61
CA THR A 247 -32.01 -10.80 -10.20
C THR A 247 -32.13 -9.63 -11.16
N GLY A 248 -32.74 -9.83 -12.32
CA GLY A 248 -32.79 -8.83 -13.39
C GLY A 248 -31.60 -8.90 -14.36
N ASN A 249 -30.72 -9.90 -14.23
CA ASN A 249 -29.74 -10.24 -15.26
C ASN A 249 -30.35 -11.18 -16.31
N GLU A 250 -30.28 -10.79 -17.58
CA GLU A 250 -30.74 -11.55 -18.75
C GLU A 250 -29.61 -11.76 -19.76
N ALA A 251 -28.68 -10.80 -19.88
CA ALA A 251 -27.53 -10.85 -20.78
C ALA A 251 -26.38 -11.75 -20.31
N PHE A 252 -26.19 -11.89 -18.99
CA PHE A 252 -25.08 -12.64 -18.40
C PHE A 252 -25.55 -13.66 -17.36
N GLU A 253 -24.82 -14.76 -17.24
CA GLU A 253 -25.12 -15.76 -16.22
C GLU A 253 -24.63 -15.30 -14.85
N LYS A 254 -25.22 -15.84 -13.77
CA LYS A 254 -24.74 -15.59 -12.40
C LYS A 254 -23.22 -15.85 -12.27
N GLY A 255 -22.69 -16.83 -13.00
CA GLY A 255 -21.26 -17.17 -12.97
C GLY A 255 -20.38 -15.97 -13.28
N ASP A 256 -20.64 -15.32 -14.42
CA ASP A 256 -19.91 -14.16 -14.92
C ASP A 256 -19.97 -13.00 -13.91
N LEU A 257 -21.17 -12.69 -13.42
CA LEU A 257 -21.39 -11.61 -12.45
C LEU A 257 -20.72 -11.86 -11.09
N THR A 258 -20.54 -13.12 -10.71
CA THR A 258 -19.84 -13.49 -9.47
C THR A 258 -18.32 -13.44 -9.64
N SER A 259 -17.78 -13.55 -10.86
CA SER A 259 -16.33 -13.46 -11.11
C SER A 259 -15.77 -12.04 -11.15
N GLU A 260 -16.62 -11.03 -11.35
CA GLU A 260 -16.20 -9.61 -11.31
C GLU A 260 -16.08 -9.05 -9.88
N PHE A 261 -16.46 -9.84 -8.86
CA PHE A 261 -16.25 -9.50 -7.45
C PHE A 261 -14.83 -9.93 -7.07
N GLU A 262 -13.91 -8.97 -6.86
CA GLU A 262 -12.51 -9.26 -6.53
C GLU A 262 -12.34 -9.68 -5.06
N GLU A 263 -13.20 -9.18 -4.17
CA GLU A 263 -12.98 -9.28 -2.72
C GLU A 263 -14.13 -9.96 -1.96
N THR A 264 -15.39 -9.80 -2.40
CA THR A 264 -16.57 -10.40 -1.73
C THR A 264 -16.96 -11.74 -2.34
N GLU A 265 -16.42 -12.83 -1.80
CA GLU A 265 -16.63 -14.19 -2.35
C GLU A 265 -17.66 -15.05 -1.60
N GLU A 266 -18.35 -15.94 -2.32
CA GLU A 266 -19.13 -17.04 -1.72
C GLU A 266 -18.23 -18.10 -1.08
N ALA A 267 -18.53 -18.50 0.16
CA ALA A 267 -17.84 -19.58 0.86
C ALA A 267 -18.05 -20.95 0.17
N ARG A 268 -16.99 -21.48 -0.46
CA ARG A 268 -16.98 -22.79 -1.14
C ARG A 268 -15.94 -23.71 -0.53
N TRP A 269 -16.27 -25.00 -0.37
CA TRP A 269 -15.41 -25.99 0.32
C TRP A 269 -14.01 -26.15 -0.29
N TRP A 270 -13.84 -25.85 -1.58
CA TRP A 270 -12.56 -25.90 -2.28
C TRP A 270 -11.80 -24.57 -2.25
N LYS A 271 -12.41 -23.43 -1.88
CA LYS A 271 -11.79 -22.10 -1.80
C LYS A 271 -11.14 -21.84 -0.43
N PHE A 272 -10.36 -22.79 0.10
CA PHE A 272 -9.78 -22.67 1.45
C PHE A 272 -8.73 -21.54 1.60
N TRP A 273 -8.23 -20.98 0.48
CA TRP A 273 -7.32 -19.84 0.46
C TRP A 273 -8.04 -18.47 0.43
N ALA A 274 -9.35 -18.43 0.20
CA ALA A 274 -10.12 -17.20 0.08
C ALA A 274 -10.98 -16.96 1.32
N SER A 275 -10.87 -15.75 1.87
CA SER A 275 -11.66 -15.32 3.03
C SER A 275 -13.04 -14.86 2.57
N ALA A 276 -14.01 -15.77 2.50
CA ALA A 276 -15.43 -15.48 2.26
C ALA A 276 -16.14 -14.73 3.42
N ARG A 277 -15.41 -13.85 4.11
CA ARG A 277 -15.88 -12.99 5.19
C ARG A 277 -16.36 -11.68 4.59
N PHE A 278 -17.50 -11.17 5.05
CA PHE A 278 -18.03 -9.92 4.53
C PHE A 278 -17.28 -8.71 5.08
N ASP A 279 -17.02 -7.76 4.20
CA ASP A 279 -16.50 -6.41 4.49
C ASP A 279 -17.32 -5.46 3.63
N LYS A 280 -17.95 -4.48 4.29
CA LYS A 280 -18.88 -3.56 3.63
C LYS A 280 -18.18 -2.66 2.62
N THR A 281 -16.96 -2.23 2.92
CA THR A 281 -16.17 -1.32 2.07
C THR A 281 -15.71 -2.02 0.80
N LYS A 282 -15.35 -3.31 0.90
CA LYS A 282 -15.00 -4.16 -0.24
C LYS A 282 -16.22 -4.45 -1.11
N TYR A 283 -17.34 -4.82 -0.50
CA TYR A 283 -18.58 -5.10 -1.21
C TYR A 283 -19.15 -3.89 -1.99
N GLU A 284 -19.06 -2.67 -1.46
CA GLU A 284 -19.46 -1.47 -2.23
C GLU A 284 -18.59 -1.30 -3.49
N LYS A 285 -17.28 -1.60 -3.42
CA LYS A 285 -16.39 -1.58 -4.60
C LYS A 285 -16.70 -2.70 -5.59
N ASP A 286 -16.99 -3.90 -5.12
CA ASP A 286 -17.40 -5.01 -5.99
C ASP A 286 -18.70 -4.69 -6.78
N LYS A 287 -19.62 -3.92 -6.18
CA LYS A 287 -20.79 -3.39 -6.91
C LYS A 287 -20.42 -2.36 -7.99
N GLU A 288 -19.39 -1.54 -7.78
CA GLU A 288 -18.87 -0.63 -8.81
C GLU A 288 -18.23 -1.42 -9.96
N LEU A 289 -17.41 -2.44 -9.67
CA LEU A 289 -16.80 -3.34 -10.65
C LEU A 289 -17.85 -4.08 -11.49
N LEU A 290 -18.91 -4.58 -10.85
CA LEU A 290 -20.05 -5.21 -11.53
C LEU A 290 -20.69 -4.26 -12.56
N VAL A 291 -20.96 -3.01 -12.18
CA VAL A 291 -21.52 -2.01 -13.09
C VAL A 291 -20.53 -1.63 -14.19
N GLU A 292 -19.22 -1.58 -13.91
CA GLU A 292 -18.20 -1.37 -14.93
C GLU A 292 -18.14 -2.53 -15.94
N PHE A 293 -18.26 -3.79 -15.50
CA PHE A 293 -18.33 -4.96 -16.38
C PHE A 293 -19.49 -4.86 -17.38
N TYR A 294 -20.68 -4.49 -16.92
CA TYR A 294 -21.82 -4.26 -17.81
C TYR A 294 -21.53 -3.14 -18.82
N ARG A 295 -21.05 -1.99 -18.34
CA ARG A 295 -20.73 -0.81 -19.16
C ARG A 295 -19.62 -1.06 -20.18
N LYS A 296 -18.65 -1.91 -19.87
CA LYS A 296 -17.60 -2.39 -20.77
C LYS A 296 -18.16 -3.27 -21.90
N ASN A 297 -19.23 -4.01 -21.63
CA ASN A 297 -19.89 -4.89 -22.61
C ASN A 297 -21.07 -4.22 -23.36
N GLY A 298 -21.21 -2.89 -23.33
CA GLY A 298 -22.24 -2.14 -24.06
C GLY A 298 -23.48 -1.73 -23.27
N TYR A 299 -23.62 -2.18 -22.02
CA TYR A 299 -24.79 -1.92 -21.19
C TYR A 299 -24.61 -0.61 -20.40
N ARG A 300 -24.79 0.52 -21.08
CA ARG A 300 -24.54 1.86 -20.51
C ARG A 300 -25.45 2.17 -19.33
N ASP A 301 -26.73 1.85 -19.48
CA ASP A 301 -27.79 2.12 -18.50
C ASP A 301 -27.84 1.06 -17.38
N ALA A 302 -26.77 0.27 -17.24
CA ALA A 302 -26.65 -0.73 -16.20
C ALA A 302 -26.48 -0.08 -14.82
N GLU A 303 -27.30 -0.52 -13.87
CA GLU A 303 -27.25 -0.07 -12.49
C GLU A 303 -27.72 -1.15 -11.49
N VAL A 304 -27.22 -1.04 -10.26
CA VAL A 304 -27.76 -1.79 -9.12
C VAL A 304 -28.94 -0.99 -8.56
N ILE A 305 -30.18 -1.41 -8.88
CA ILE A 305 -31.41 -0.77 -8.39
C ILE A 305 -31.45 -0.79 -6.85
N ARG A 306 -31.11 -1.95 -6.27
CA ARG A 306 -31.09 -2.18 -4.83
C ARG A 306 -30.34 -3.47 -4.52
N ASP A 307 -29.86 -3.55 -3.29
CA ASP A 307 -29.36 -4.76 -2.69
C ASP A 307 -30.05 -5.06 -1.34
N SER A 308 -29.82 -6.25 -0.81
CA SER A 308 -30.36 -6.69 0.49
C SER A 308 -29.45 -7.73 1.12
N LEU A 309 -29.00 -7.43 2.33
CA LEU A 309 -28.14 -8.28 3.16
C LEU A 309 -29.00 -9.04 4.17
N VAL A 310 -29.10 -10.35 4.02
CA VAL A 310 -29.97 -11.21 4.83
C VAL A 310 -29.14 -12.12 5.74
N TYR A 311 -29.30 -11.95 7.05
CA TYR A 311 -28.58 -12.71 8.08
C TYR A 311 -29.23 -14.06 8.38
N GLU A 312 -28.41 -15.08 8.57
CA GLU A 312 -28.82 -16.44 8.94
C GLU A 312 -27.91 -17.02 10.03
N ASN A 313 -28.29 -18.17 10.59
CA ASN A 313 -27.52 -18.92 11.60
C ASN A 313 -27.00 -18.05 12.76
N ASN A 314 -27.94 -17.38 13.43
CA ASN A 314 -27.66 -16.39 14.50
C ASN A 314 -26.70 -15.29 14.05
N LYS A 315 -26.90 -14.77 12.82
CA LYS A 315 -26.10 -13.74 12.14
C LYS A 315 -24.63 -14.12 11.89
N LYS A 316 -24.26 -15.40 11.93
CA LYS A 316 -22.91 -15.86 11.51
C LYS A 316 -22.77 -15.98 9.99
N ASP A 317 -23.87 -16.24 9.32
CA ASP A 317 -23.94 -16.41 7.87
C ASP A 317 -24.77 -15.27 7.24
N MET A 318 -24.46 -14.93 5.99
CA MET A 318 -25.20 -13.94 5.23
C MET A 318 -25.45 -14.38 3.78
N ARG A 319 -26.63 -14.04 3.26
CA ARG A 319 -26.95 -14.07 1.84
C ARG A 319 -27.12 -12.66 1.32
N ILE A 320 -26.51 -12.39 0.16
CA ILE A 320 -26.58 -11.12 -0.55
C ILE A 320 -27.56 -11.28 -1.71
N PHE A 321 -28.52 -10.37 -1.83
CA PHE A 321 -29.43 -10.28 -2.97
C PHE A 321 -29.18 -8.95 -3.67
N ILE A 322 -28.99 -8.98 -4.99
CA ILE A 322 -28.68 -7.81 -5.82
C ILE A 322 -29.70 -7.75 -6.96
N THR A 323 -30.48 -6.68 -7.01
CA THR A 323 -31.40 -6.42 -8.12
C THR A 323 -30.75 -5.46 -9.10
N LEU A 324 -30.56 -5.93 -10.32
CA LEU A 324 -29.93 -5.23 -11.43
C LEU A 324 -30.97 -4.72 -12.42
N HIS A 325 -30.64 -3.63 -13.08
CA HIS A 325 -31.19 -3.24 -14.37
C HIS A 325 -30.02 -3.25 -15.36
N GLU A 326 -30.10 -4.05 -16.43
CA GLU A 326 -29.03 -4.08 -17.44
C GLU A 326 -29.17 -2.93 -18.45
N GLY A 327 -30.40 -2.59 -18.81
CA GLY A 327 -30.69 -1.74 -19.98
C GLY A 327 -30.38 -2.44 -21.31
N PRO A 328 -30.57 -1.78 -22.46
CA PRO A 328 -30.24 -2.35 -23.76
C PRO A 328 -28.72 -2.28 -24.01
N GLN A 329 -28.21 -3.25 -24.78
CA GLN A 329 -26.83 -3.20 -25.27
C GLN A 329 -26.73 -2.15 -26.40
N TYR A 330 -25.91 -1.11 -26.19
CA TYR A 330 -25.72 -0.04 -27.16
C TYR A 330 -24.58 -0.30 -28.13
N LYS A 331 -24.79 0.08 -29.39
CA LYS A 331 -23.77 0.20 -30.43
C LYS A 331 -23.59 1.66 -30.85
N ILE A 332 -22.39 2.01 -31.29
CA ILE A 332 -22.08 3.35 -31.75
C ILE A 332 -22.58 3.51 -33.19
N ARG A 333 -23.58 4.38 -33.39
CA ARG A 333 -24.09 4.73 -34.72
C ARG A 333 -23.29 5.85 -35.35
N ASP A 334 -22.84 6.85 -34.59
CA ASP A 334 -22.00 7.93 -35.12
C ASP A 334 -21.13 8.57 -34.04
N ILE A 335 -20.00 9.14 -34.47
CA ILE A 335 -19.08 9.91 -33.62
C ILE A 335 -18.86 11.26 -34.30
N ILE A 336 -19.35 12.33 -33.67
CA ILE A 336 -19.36 13.69 -34.22
C ILE A 336 -18.39 14.55 -33.43
N TRP A 337 -17.28 14.95 -34.06
CA TRP A 337 -16.33 15.90 -33.48
C TRP A 337 -16.75 17.35 -33.75
N GLN A 338 -16.55 18.22 -32.78
CA GLN A 338 -16.78 19.67 -32.92
C GLN A 338 -15.71 20.46 -32.17
N GLY A 339 -15.23 21.54 -32.77
CA GLY A 339 -14.24 22.44 -32.14
C GLY A 339 -12.80 21.94 -32.18
N ASN A 340 -12.55 20.79 -32.79
CA ASN A 340 -11.22 20.29 -33.13
C ASN A 340 -10.66 21.02 -34.37
N THR A 341 -9.86 22.07 -34.16
CA THR A 341 -9.19 22.79 -35.24
C THR A 341 -7.73 22.39 -35.42
N ILE A 342 -7.13 21.77 -34.40
CA ILE A 342 -5.72 21.33 -34.42
C ILE A 342 -5.55 19.91 -35.00
N TYR A 343 -6.49 18.99 -34.73
CA TYR A 343 -6.45 17.61 -35.20
C TYR A 343 -7.71 17.23 -35.97
N SER A 344 -7.56 16.50 -37.06
CA SER A 344 -8.67 15.99 -37.86
C SER A 344 -9.41 14.86 -37.14
N ASP A 345 -10.69 14.71 -37.46
CA ASP A 345 -11.56 13.62 -37.01
C ASP A 345 -10.92 12.24 -37.25
N GLU A 346 -10.16 12.06 -38.33
CA GLU A 346 -9.44 10.82 -38.65
C GLU A 346 -8.39 10.47 -37.58
N ILE A 347 -7.54 11.42 -37.19
CA ILE A 347 -6.53 11.25 -36.14
C ILE A 347 -7.21 10.98 -34.79
N LEU A 348 -8.29 11.70 -34.50
CA LEU A 348 -9.04 11.54 -33.25
C LEU A 348 -9.75 10.18 -33.18
N ASN A 349 -10.32 9.70 -34.29
CA ASN A 349 -10.96 8.38 -34.37
C ASN A 349 -9.93 7.23 -34.26
N GLU A 350 -8.76 7.35 -34.90
CA GLU A 350 -7.67 6.38 -34.73
C GLU A 350 -7.24 6.28 -33.26
N ARG A 351 -7.08 7.43 -32.59
CA ARG A 351 -6.71 7.54 -31.17
C ARG A 351 -7.80 7.03 -30.22
N LEU A 352 -9.07 7.29 -30.54
CA LEU A 352 -10.19 6.75 -29.79
C LEU A 352 -10.25 5.21 -29.89
N GLY A 353 -9.83 4.65 -31.03
CA GLY A 353 -9.70 3.21 -31.23
C GLY A 353 -11.04 2.46 -31.19
N ILE A 354 -12.12 3.13 -31.58
CA ILE A 354 -13.49 2.62 -31.61
C ILE A 354 -14.16 3.12 -32.90
N ALA A 355 -14.86 2.23 -33.60
CA ALA A 355 -15.45 2.47 -34.90
C ALA A 355 -16.99 2.49 -34.87
N LYS A 356 -17.58 3.04 -35.94
CA LYS A 356 -19.02 2.96 -36.20
C LYS A 356 -19.47 1.52 -36.36
N GLY A 357 -20.45 1.10 -35.57
CA GLY A 357 -20.96 -0.27 -35.49
C GLY A 357 -20.44 -1.07 -34.30
N ASP A 358 -19.37 -0.62 -33.63
CA ASP A 358 -18.83 -1.28 -32.44
C ASP A 358 -19.83 -1.24 -31.27
N ILE A 359 -19.76 -2.26 -30.41
CA ILE A 359 -20.42 -2.28 -29.10
C ILE A 359 -19.82 -1.17 -28.23
N TYR A 360 -20.65 -0.43 -27.51
CA TYR A 360 -20.22 0.73 -26.73
C TYR A 360 -19.54 0.34 -25.42
N ASP A 361 -18.26 -0.01 -25.48
CA ASP A 361 -17.39 -0.11 -24.29
C ASP A 361 -17.16 1.28 -23.69
N TYR A 362 -18.01 1.66 -22.73
CA TYR A 362 -17.97 2.97 -22.06
C TYR A 362 -16.66 3.19 -21.29
N SER A 363 -16.05 2.14 -20.74
CA SER A 363 -14.79 2.25 -20.00
C SER A 363 -13.63 2.53 -20.96
N LYS A 364 -13.46 1.72 -22.02
CA LYS A 364 -12.46 1.94 -23.07
C LYS A 364 -12.65 3.30 -23.76
N PHE A 365 -13.89 3.70 -24.03
CA PHE A 365 -14.21 5.02 -24.61
C PHE A 365 -13.67 6.15 -23.72
N ASN A 366 -14.00 6.13 -22.42
CA ASN A 366 -13.52 7.18 -21.51
C ASN A 366 -12.00 7.14 -21.30
N GLN A 367 -11.39 5.96 -21.23
CA GLN A 367 -9.94 5.81 -21.15
C GLN A 367 -9.24 6.41 -22.37
N ASN A 368 -9.67 6.05 -23.59
CA ASN A 368 -9.06 6.58 -24.82
C ASN A 368 -9.40 8.04 -25.11
N LEU A 369 -10.45 8.59 -24.48
CA LEU A 369 -10.78 10.01 -24.58
C LEU A 369 -10.04 10.88 -23.54
N ARG A 370 -9.93 10.43 -22.28
CA ARG A 370 -9.54 11.26 -21.13
C ARG A 370 -8.23 10.85 -20.43
N GLY A 371 -7.74 9.64 -20.65
CA GLY A 371 -6.53 9.14 -20.01
C GLY A 371 -6.48 7.61 -19.97
N ASN A 372 -5.49 7.01 -20.64
CA ASN A 372 -5.22 5.57 -20.54
C ASN A 372 -3.80 5.31 -20.00
N GLU A 373 -3.53 4.08 -19.52
CA GLU A 373 -2.23 3.72 -18.93
C GLU A 373 -1.05 3.93 -19.89
N LYS A 374 -1.28 3.88 -21.20
CA LYS A 374 -0.26 4.03 -22.25
C LYS A 374 0.00 5.50 -22.63
N GLN A 375 -0.78 6.44 -22.09
CA GLN A 375 -0.78 7.86 -22.48
C GLN A 375 -0.96 8.05 -24.00
N THR A 376 -1.72 7.15 -24.64
CA THR A 376 -2.01 7.22 -26.09
C THR A 376 -3.37 7.85 -26.39
N ASP A 377 -4.14 8.19 -25.37
CA ASP A 377 -5.46 8.81 -25.43
C ASP A 377 -5.45 10.24 -26.02
N ILE A 378 -6.65 10.73 -26.34
CA ILE A 378 -6.85 12.05 -26.97
C ILE A 378 -6.50 13.19 -26.01
N ALA A 379 -6.75 13.04 -24.70
CA ALA A 379 -6.36 14.06 -23.74
C ALA A 379 -4.84 14.22 -23.66
N SER A 380 -4.09 13.12 -23.68
CA SER A 380 -2.63 13.12 -23.78
C SER A 380 -2.14 13.80 -25.07
N LEU A 381 -2.79 13.57 -26.23
CA LEU A 381 -2.46 14.25 -27.50
C LEU A 381 -2.48 15.79 -27.39
N TYR A 382 -3.46 16.36 -26.68
CA TYR A 382 -3.54 17.81 -26.44
C TYR A 382 -2.59 18.29 -25.33
N LEU A 383 -2.54 17.58 -24.20
CA LEU A 383 -1.74 17.94 -23.02
C LEU A 383 -0.23 17.84 -23.27
N ASP A 384 0.21 16.99 -24.19
CA ASP A 384 1.61 16.85 -24.60
C ASP A 384 2.05 17.94 -25.60
N ASN A 385 1.10 18.68 -26.17
CA ASN A 385 1.33 19.76 -27.14
C ASN A 385 0.94 21.14 -26.60
N GLY A 386 1.02 21.33 -25.27
CA GLY A 386 0.86 22.63 -24.62
C GLY A 386 -0.57 23.01 -24.24
N TYR A 387 -1.61 22.28 -24.65
CA TYR A 387 -3.01 22.68 -24.45
C TYR A 387 -3.53 22.35 -23.04
N LEU A 388 -2.86 22.85 -22.00
CA LEU A 388 -3.13 22.52 -20.59
C LEU A 388 -4.59 22.76 -20.16
N THR A 389 -5.22 23.84 -20.65
CA THR A 389 -6.57 24.23 -20.21
C THR A 389 -7.69 23.78 -21.15
N PHE A 390 -7.37 22.96 -22.16
CA PHE A 390 -8.38 22.40 -23.05
C PHE A 390 -9.47 21.63 -22.28
N SER A 391 -10.65 21.48 -22.89
CA SER A 391 -11.73 20.69 -22.28
C SER A 391 -12.49 19.87 -23.31
N LEU A 392 -12.74 18.61 -22.94
CA LEU A 392 -13.53 17.64 -23.69
C LEU A 392 -14.90 17.47 -23.04
N ASN A 393 -15.96 17.90 -23.71
CA ASN A 393 -17.35 17.70 -23.31
C ASN A 393 -17.98 16.63 -24.21
N THR A 394 -18.57 15.60 -23.60
CA THR A 394 -19.23 14.50 -24.31
C THR A 394 -20.73 14.63 -24.14
N GLU A 395 -21.46 14.67 -25.25
CA GLU A 395 -22.91 14.62 -25.32
C GLU A 395 -23.31 13.30 -26.01
N GLU A 396 -23.92 12.39 -25.25
CA GLU A 396 -24.49 11.15 -25.78
C GLU A 396 -25.98 11.37 -26.09
N SER A 397 -26.44 10.87 -27.23
CA SER A 397 -27.87 10.89 -27.56
C SER A 397 -28.35 9.53 -28.07
N LYS A 398 -29.52 9.11 -27.59
CA LYS A 398 -30.13 7.84 -27.99
C LYS A 398 -30.68 7.96 -29.41
N ALA A 399 -30.02 7.27 -30.33
CA ALA A 399 -30.24 7.34 -31.76
C ALA A 399 -31.27 6.32 -32.27
N ALA A 400 -31.32 5.15 -31.63
CA ALA A 400 -32.37 4.13 -31.73
C ALA A 400 -32.40 3.34 -30.41
N GLU A 401 -33.17 2.24 -30.34
CA GLU A 401 -33.29 1.46 -29.12
C GLU A 401 -31.96 0.85 -28.64
N ASP A 402 -31.15 0.35 -29.57
CA ASP A 402 -29.83 -0.29 -29.40
C ASP A 402 -28.65 0.57 -29.86
N SER A 403 -28.88 1.84 -30.21
CA SER A 403 -27.91 2.67 -30.93
C SER A 403 -27.76 4.06 -30.31
N ILE A 404 -26.52 4.53 -30.18
CA ILE A 404 -26.18 5.89 -29.70
C ILE A 404 -25.38 6.69 -30.73
N ASP A 405 -25.62 8.00 -30.77
CA ASP A 405 -24.69 8.96 -31.37
C ASP A 405 -23.90 9.65 -30.25
N ILE A 406 -22.58 9.72 -30.42
CA ILE A 406 -21.66 10.38 -29.48
C ILE A 406 -21.16 11.67 -30.12
N LYS A 407 -21.46 12.80 -29.50
CA LYS A 407 -20.97 14.11 -29.93
C LYS A 407 -19.91 14.61 -28.96
N ILE A 408 -18.70 14.88 -29.44
CA ILE A 408 -17.57 15.28 -28.62
C ILE A 408 -17.17 16.70 -29.00
N GLN A 409 -17.41 17.63 -28.08
CA GLN A 409 -17.05 19.03 -28.22
C GLN A 409 -15.70 19.27 -27.55
N ILE A 410 -14.72 19.71 -28.35
CA ILE A 410 -13.39 20.12 -27.89
C ILE A 410 -13.36 21.64 -27.81
N SER A 411 -12.91 22.17 -26.68
CA SER A 411 -12.48 23.57 -26.55
C SER A 411 -10.97 23.56 -26.32
N GLU A 412 -10.21 23.80 -27.39
CA GLU A 412 -8.75 23.61 -27.42
C GLU A 412 -8.01 24.67 -26.57
N LYS A 413 -8.50 25.91 -26.59
CA LYS A 413 -7.95 27.09 -25.87
C LYS A 413 -6.46 27.35 -26.21
N ASN A 414 -5.78 28.13 -25.36
CA ASN A 414 -4.41 28.57 -25.58
C ASN A 414 -3.41 27.44 -25.30
N GLN A 415 -2.26 27.49 -25.99
CA GLN A 415 -1.09 26.72 -25.61
C GLN A 415 -0.34 27.43 -24.48
N PHE A 416 0.13 26.64 -23.51
CA PHE A 416 0.89 27.07 -22.35
C PHE A 416 2.35 26.66 -22.51
N LYS A 417 3.24 27.56 -22.13
CA LYS A 417 4.66 27.27 -21.90
C LYS A 417 4.95 27.05 -20.44
N VAL A 418 5.94 26.23 -20.14
CA VAL A 418 6.49 26.10 -18.79
C VAL A 418 7.16 27.43 -18.42
N GLY A 419 6.69 28.05 -17.35
CA GLY A 419 7.26 29.26 -16.76
C GLY A 419 8.37 28.90 -15.79
N LYS A 420 8.17 29.20 -14.51
CA LYS A 420 9.06 28.76 -13.43
C LYS A 420 8.89 27.28 -13.14
N VAL A 421 9.98 26.68 -12.67
CA VAL A 421 10.00 25.31 -12.17
C VAL A 421 10.67 25.35 -10.80
N ASP A 422 9.83 25.38 -9.77
CA ASP A 422 10.24 25.46 -8.37
C ASP A 422 10.25 24.05 -7.74
N ILE A 423 11.09 23.88 -6.73
CA ILE A 423 11.30 22.60 -6.02
C ILE A 423 11.18 22.91 -4.52
N THR A 424 10.44 22.09 -3.78
CA THR A 424 10.22 22.27 -2.33
C THR A 424 10.40 20.94 -1.58
N GLY A 425 10.78 21.02 -0.29
CA GLY A 425 10.95 19.87 0.60
C GLY A 425 12.26 19.08 0.44
N ASN A 426 13.23 19.65 -0.29
CA ASN A 426 14.57 19.10 -0.48
C ASN A 426 15.58 19.65 0.55
N ASP A 427 15.38 19.34 1.83
CA ASP A 427 16.17 19.93 2.93
C ASP A 427 17.66 19.52 2.92
N ARG A 428 17.98 18.31 2.44
CA ARG A 428 19.36 17.81 2.32
C ARG A 428 19.86 17.81 0.88
N THR A 429 19.03 17.41 -0.07
CA THR A 429 19.39 17.27 -1.49
C THR A 429 19.47 18.64 -2.16
N LYS A 430 20.63 18.96 -2.76
CA LYS A 430 20.82 20.23 -3.46
C LYS A 430 19.85 20.34 -4.64
N ASP A 431 19.23 21.51 -4.80
CA ASP A 431 18.28 21.80 -5.89
C ASP A 431 18.78 21.30 -7.26
N LYS A 432 20.07 21.51 -7.59
CA LYS A 432 20.67 21.06 -8.85
C LYS A 432 20.56 19.55 -9.12
N VAL A 433 20.54 18.73 -8.06
CA VAL A 433 20.45 17.26 -8.14
C VAL A 433 19.05 16.81 -8.55
N ILE A 434 18.03 17.56 -8.16
CA ILE A 434 16.63 17.35 -8.57
C ILE A 434 16.42 17.96 -9.95
N ARG A 435 16.81 19.23 -10.12
CA ARG A 435 16.60 20.03 -11.33
C ARG A 435 17.17 19.39 -12.60
N ARG A 436 18.33 18.72 -12.50
CA ARG A 436 18.94 17.99 -13.62
C ARG A 436 18.12 16.81 -14.13
N GLU A 437 17.32 16.18 -13.27
CA GLU A 437 16.44 15.06 -13.63
C GLU A 437 15.08 15.50 -14.21
N LEU A 438 14.78 16.81 -14.20
CA LEU A 438 13.51 17.35 -14.71
C LEU A 438 13.55 17.53 -16.24
N TYR A 439 12.49 17.07 -16.89
CA TYR A 439 12.24 17.23 -18.33
C TYR A 439 11.29 18.40 -18.62
N THR A 440 10.60 18.94 -17.61
CA THR A 440 9.87 20.20 -17.72
C THR A 440 10.86 21.37 -17.66
N VAL A 441 11.24 21.91 -18.81
CA VAL A 441 12.22 23.00 -18.93
C VAL A 441 11.51 24.35 -19.14
N PRO A 442 11.85 25.40 -18.38
CA PRO A 442 11.35 26.76 -18.62
C PRO A 442 11.50 27.22 -20.08
N GLY A 443 10.40 27.70 -20.68
CA GLY A 443 10.33 28.22 -22.05
C GLY A 443 9.82 27.23 -23.10
N ASP A 444 9.90 25.92 -22.82
CA ASP A 444 9.28 24.87 -23.65
C ASP A 444 7.76 24.87 -23.50
N PHE A 445 7.05 24.26 -24.44
CA PHE A 445 5.61 24.03 -24.30
C PHE A 445 5.33 23.04 -23.16
N PHE A 446 4.24 23.25 -22.44
CA PHE A 446 3.78 22.29 -21.43
C PHE A 446 3.57 20.91 -22.08
N ASN A 447 4.12 19.88 -21.47
CA ASN A 447 3.99 18.51 -21.94
C ASN A 447 3.79 17.59 -20.73
N ARG A 448 2.63 16.91 -20.68
CA ARG A 448 2.26 16.03 -19.58
C ARG A 448 3.18 14.81 -19.50
N ALA A 449 3.52 14.19 -20.61
CA ALA A 449 4.46 13.06 -20.63
C ALA A 449 5.83 13.43 -20.04
N MET A 450 6.35 14.64 -20.27
CA MET A 450 7.60 15.14 -19.67
C MET A 450 7.48 15.41 -18.17
N LEU A 451 6.31 15.85 -17.69
CA LEU A 451 6.02 15.97 -16.25
C LEU A 451 6.01 14.58 -15.58
N PHE A 452 5.31 13.60 -16.16
CA PHE A 452 5.35 12.21 -15.70
C PHE A 452 6.76 11.61 -15.76
N ARG A 453 7.53 11.91 -16.82
CA ARG A 453 8.92 11.46 -16.97
C ARG A 453 9.84 12.03 -15.89
N SER A 454 9.63 13.30 -15.53
CA SER A 454 10.35 13.98 -14.43
C SER A 454 10.06 13.29 -13.10
N LEU A 455 8.79 13.05 -12.78
CA LEU A 455 8.40 12.30 -11.58
C LEU A 455 9.02 10.90 -11.54
N GLN A 456 9.05 10.19 -12.68
CA GLN A 456 9.67 8.88 -12.76
C GLN A 456 11.18 8.93 -12.48
N GLN A 457 11.92 9.95 -12.96
CA GLN A 457 13.34 10.08 -12.59
C GLN A 457 13.53 10.39 -11.11
N LEU A 458 12.74 11.30 -10.54
CA LEU A 458 12.81 11.60 -9.10
C LEU A 458 12.48 10.38 -8.23
N ALA A 459 11.53 9.54 -8.65
CA ALA A 459 11.28 8.24 -8.02
C ALA A 459 12.48 7.28 -8.18
N ASN A 460 13.13 7.26 -9.35
CA ASN A 460 14.30 6.42 -9.62
C ASN A 460 15.54 6.82 -8.80
N LEU A 461 15.69 8.08 -8.39
CA LEU A 461 16.76 8.52 -7.49
C LEU A 461 16.72 7.83 -6.11
N GLN A 462 15.53 7.38 -5.67
CA GLN A 462 15.30 6.80 -4.34
C GLN A 462 15.64 7.73 -3.16
N TYR A 463 15.84 9.03 -3.39
CA TYR A 463 16.00 10.04 -2.34
C TYR A 463 14.66 10.45 -1.70
N PHE A 464 13.55 10.21 -2.37
CA PHE A 464 12.23 10.72 -1.99
C PHE A 464 11.19 9.62 -1.71
N ASN A 465 10.15 9.96 -0.97
CA ASN A 465 8.96 9.14 -0.79
C ASN A 465 8.15 9.08 -2.11
N VAL A 466 8.05 7.89 -2.70
CA VAL A 466 7.47 7.66 -4.03
C VAL A 466 5.95 7.83 -4.03
N GLU A 467 5.26 7.40 -2.97
CA GLU A 467 3.80 7.55 -2.85
C GLU A 467 3.39 9.03 -2.79
N LYS A 468 4.09 9.81 -1.95
CA LYS A 468 3.86 11.26 -1.84
C LYS A 468 4.21 12.00 -3.12
N LEU A 469 5.29 11.60 -3.79
CA LEU A 469 5.70 12.15 -5.07
C LEU A 469 4.64 11.96 -6.17
N TYR A 470 4.02 10.77 -6.29
CA TYR A 470 2.97 10.55 -7.29
C TYR A 470 1.59 11.08 -6.89
N SER A 471 1.28 11.17 -5.59
CA SER A 471 -0.04 11.63 -5.12
C SER A 471 -0.16 13.16 -5.00
N LYS A 472 0.90 13.86 -4.61
CA LYS A 472 0.91 15.33 -4.39
C LYS A 472 2.21 16.02 -4.83
N GLY A 473 3.13 15.31 -5.48
CA GLY A 473 4.47 15.80 -5.75
C GLY A 473 4.59 16.80 -6.91
N VAL A 474 3.51 17.12 -7.61
CA VAL A 474 3.46 18.23 -8.58
C VAL A 474 2.20 19.05 -8.39
N ASP A 475 2.39 20.36 -8.29
CA ASP A 475 1.34 21.37 -8.48
C ASP A 475 1.67 22.21 -9.72
N TYR A 476 0.66 22.81 -10.34
CA TYR A 476 0.84 23.70 -11.49
C TYR A 476 -0.14 24.87 -11.43
N GLN A 477 0.38 26.08 -11.58
CA GLN A 477 -0.37 27.32 -11.38
C GLN A 477 -0.25 28.19 -12.63
N LEU A 478 -1.39 28.65 -13.16
CA LEU A 478 -1.42 29.48 -14.35
C LEU A 478 -0.89 30.88 -14.01
N ALA A 479 0.31 31.19 -14.48
CA ALA A 479 0.95 32.49 -14.27
C ALA A 479 0.33 33.58 -15.16
N ASN A 480 -0.13 33.20 -16.36
CA ASN A 480 -0.92 34.00 -17.29
C ASN A 480 -1.58 33.07 -18.33
N ASP A 481 -2.34 33.63 -19.28
CA ASP A 481 -3.08 32.90 -20.32
C ASP A 481 -2.22 32.09 -21.33
N SER A 482 -0.90 32.10 -21.18
CA SER A 482 0.09 31.43 -22.05
C SER A 482 1.26 30.78 -21.29
N THR A 483 1.28 30.85 -19.96
CA THR A 483 2.41 30.38 -19.13
C THR A 483 1.90 29.70 -17.86
N VAL A 484 2.47 28.52 -17.55
CA VAL A 484 2.18 27.76 -16.34
C VAL A 484 3.46 27.56 -15.53
N ASP A 485 3.44 27.96 -14.27
CA ASP A 485 4.52 27.67 -13.32
C ASP A 485 4.26 26.28 -12.69
N ILE A 486 5.32 25.48 -12.53
CA ILE A 486 5.26 24.10 -12.03
C ILE A 486 6.04 24.02 -10.71
N VAL A 487 5.46 23.40 -9.69
CA VAL A 487 6.10 23.20 -8.37
C VAL A 487 6.23 21.71 -8.09
N TYR A 488 7.47 21.23 -7.96
CA TYR A 488 7.77 19.86 -7.54
C TYR A 488 7.91 19.80 -6.02
N ASN A 489 6.93 19.19 -5.36
CA ASN A 489 6.95 18.98 -3.91
C ASN A 489 7.56 17.60 -3.61
N VAL A 490 8.80 17.56 -3.15
CA VAL A 490 9.46 16.30 -2.76
C VAL A 490 9.42 16.12 -1.24
N GLU A 491 9.42 14.88 -0.77
CA GLU A 491 9.64 14.56 0.64
C GLU A 491 10.80 13.58 0.74
N GLU A 492 11.88 13.99 1.41
CA GLU A 492 13.09 13.18 1.54
C GLU A 492 12.90 11.96 2.44
N LYS A 493 13.52 10.84 2.05
CA LYS A 493 13.68 9.65 2.87
C LYS A 493 15.15 9.33 3.06
N SER A 494 15.48 8.50 4.05
CA SER A 494 16.85 7.98 4.18
C SER A 494 17.19 7.09 2.98
N SER A 495 18.05 7.56 2.10
CA SER A 495 18.50 6.83 0.91
C SER A 495 19.84 6.10 1.12
N ASP A 496 20.64 6.55 2.09
CA ASP A 496 21.89 5.90 2.47
C ASP A 496 21.59 4.61 3.22
N TYR A 497 22.32 3.52 2.91
CA TYR A 497 22.10 2.22 3.53
C TYR A 497 23.40 1.50 3.88
N LEU A 498 23.37 0.82 5.03
CA LEU A 498 24.42 -0.08 5.51
C LEU A 498 23.96 -1.50 5.22
N ASN A 499 24.56 -2.18 4.25
CA ASN A 499 24.26 -3.58 4.00
C ASN A 499 25.11 -4.48 4.90
N ALA A 500 24.45 -5.41 5.59
CA ALA A 500 25.08 -6.46 6.35
C ALA A 500 24.42 -7.77 5.94
N SER A 501 25.21 -8.73 5.48
CA SER A 501 24.71 -10.01 5.00
C SER A 501 25.53 -11.19 5.52
N VAL A 502 24.86 -12.32 5.73
CA VAL A 502 25.49 -13.60 6.10
C VAL A 502 24.97 -14.68 5.16
N GLY A 503 25.86 -15.28 4.39
CA GLY A 503 25.57 -16.39 3.49
C GLY A 503 26.06 -17.72 4.07
N TYR A 504 25.45 -18.81 3.62
CA TYR A 504 25.99 -20.16 3.77
C TYR A 504 25.99 -20.84 2.41
N SER A 505 27.14 -21.36 2.00
CA SER A 505 27.29 -22.15 0.77
C SER A 505 27.94 -23.50 1.09
N GLY A 506 27.54 -24.56 0.39
CA GLY A 506 28.13 -25.89 0.54
C GLY A 506 29.62 -25.94 0.21
N SER A 507 30.13 -25.04 -0.64
CA SER A 507 31.55 -24.92 -0.95
C SER A 507 32.31 -24.06 0.06
N PHE A 508 31.84 -22.85 0.37
CA PHE A 508 32.59 -21.86 1.14
C PHE A 508 32.24 -21.79 2.64
N GLY A 509 31.25 -22.56 3.10
CA GLY A 509 30.73 -22.49 4.46
C GLY A 509 30.02 -21.17 4.73
N PHE A 510 30.17 -20.65 5.95
CA PHE A 510 29.65 -19.32 6.30
C PHE A 510 30.50 -18.20 5.67
N SER A 511 29.81 -17.24 5.07
CA SER A 511 30.38 -15.99 4.57
C SER A 511 29.60 -14.80 5.14
N GLY A 512 30.27 -13.66 5.25
CA GLY A 512 29.68 -12.39 5.65
C GLY A 512 30.06 -11.30 4.65
N ALA A 513 29.23 -10.27 4.56
CA ALA A 513 29.64 -9.00 3.95
C ALA A 513 29.07 -7.84 4.75
N VAL A 514 29.85 -6.76 4.83
CA VAL A 514 29.46 -5.48 5.42
C VAL A 514 29.84 -4.39 4.42
N GLY A 515 28.92 -3.49 4.15
CA GLY A 515 29.18 -2.33 3.31
C GLY A 515 28.29 -1.15 3.65
N VAL A 516 28.70 0.01 3.14
CA VAL A 516 28.01 1.28 3.31
C VAL A 516 27.93 1.93 1.93
N THR A 517 26.72 2.28 1.51
CA THR A 517 26.50 3.06 0.29
C THR A 517 25.85 4.39 0.67
N LEU A 518 26.62 5.46 0.50
CA LEU A 518 26.12 6.83 0.54
C LEU A 518 25.64 7.16 -0.87
N THR A 519 24.33 7.22 -1.07
CA THR A 519 23.69 7.34 -2.39
C THR A 519 23.54 8.79 -2.84
N ASN A 520 23.66 9.72 -1.89
CA ASN A 520 23.52 11.17 -2.09
C ASN A 520 24.73 11.91 -1.47
N PHE A 521 25.93 11.39 -1.70
CA PHE A 521 27.20 11.94 -1.22
C PHE A 521 27.58 13.25 -1.93
N SER A 522 28.53 13.98 -1.34
CA SER A 522 29.12 15.21 -1.91
C SER A 522 30.60 15.26 -1.55
N ILE A 523 31.50 14.97 -2.50
CA ILE A 523 32.96 14.94 -2.26
C ILE A 523 33.53 16.31 -1.86
N THR A 524 32.88 17.40 -2.29
CA THR A 524 33.27 18.77 -1.90
C THR A 524 32.75 19.17 -0.52
N GLU A 525 31.71 18.50 -0.02
CA GLU A 525 31.07 18.77 1.29
C GLU A 525 30.70 17.45 1.98
N PRO A 526 31.69 16.62 2.41
CA PRO A 526 31.43 15.25 2.85
C PRO A 526 30.50 15.11 4.06
N PHE A 527 30.38 16.17 4.87
CA PHE A 527 29.57 16.20 6.08
C PHE A 527 28.15 16.78 5.88
N SER A 528 27.90 17.48 4.77
CA SER A 528 26.57 18.02 4.44
C SER A 528 25.75 17.07 3.55
N LEU A 529 26.42 16.19 2.80
CA LEU A 529 25.81 15.28 1.82
C LEU A 529 25.00 16.08 0.77
N GLY A 530 24.02 15.47 0.11
CA GLY A 530 23.11 16.15 -0.81
C GLY A 530 23.66 16.43 -2.22
N GLY A 531 24.84 15.92 -2.57
CA GLY A 531 25.52 16.21 -3.84
C GLY A 531 25.09 15.33 -5.01
N GLY A 532 24.27 14.29 -4.77
CA GLY A 532 23.86 13.34 -5.79
C GLY A 532 24.98 12.47 -6.35
N GLN A 533 26.11 12.36 -5.64
CA GLN A 533 27.20 11.43 -5.95
C GLN A 533 27.02 10.14 -5.16
N ILE A 534 27.63 9.05 -5.61
CA ILE A 534 27.57 7.75 -4.92
C ILE A 534 28.96 7.39 -4.42
N LEU A 535 29.07 7.11 -3.12
CA LEU A 535 30.26 6.52 -2.50
C LEU A 535 29.88 5.19 -1.88
N SER A 536 30.54 4.12 -2.29
CA SER A 536 30.26 2.75 -1.86
C SER A 536 31.54 2.09 -1.34
N PHE A 537 31.45 1.53 -0.13
CA PHE A 537 32.46 0.63 0.42
C PHE A 537 31.80 -0.72 0.68
N ASN A 538 32.45 -1.82 0.28
CA ASN A 538 31.98 -3.16 0.57
C ASN A 538 33.15 -4.08 0.92
N TRP A 539 33.02 -4.78 2.04
CA TRP A 539 33.95 -5.78 2.53
C TRP A 539 33.22 -7.11 2.71
N GLN A 540 33.66 -8.11 1.96
CA GLN A 540 33.18 -9.49 2.03
C GLN A 540 34.26 -10.38 2.65
N PHE A 541 33.87 -11.38 3.43
CA PHE A 541 34.77 -12.29 4.13
C PHE A 541 34.15 -13.68 4.33
N GLY A 542 34.96 -14.74 4.24
CA GLY A 542 34.59 -16.12 4.53
C GLY A 542 35.26 -16.65 5.80
N VAL A 543 34.70 -17.72 6.38
CA VAL A 543 35.37 -18.49 7.46
C VAL A 543 36.79 -18.90 7.03
N GLY A 544 37.72 -18.86 7.98
CA GLY A 544 39.12 -19.28 7.75
C GLY A 544 39.93 -18.36 6.82
N ASN A 545 39.40 -17.19 6.43
CA ASN A 545 39.99 -16.30 5.43
C ASN A 545 40.12 -16.95 4.02
N PHE A 546 39.30 -17.98 3.74
CA PHE A 546 39.22 -18.65 2.43
C PHE A 546 38.70 -17.75 1.30
N TYR A 547 38.01 -16.67 1.65
CA TYR A 547 37.50 -15.66 0.72
C TYR A 547 37.52 -14.30 1.42
N ARG A 548 37.98 -13.26 0.72
CA ARG A 548 37.93 -11.88 1.18
C ARG A 548 37.95 -10.94 -0.02
N THR A 549 37.01 -10.01 -0.08
CA THR A 549 36.94 -8.98 -1.12
C THR A 549 36.75 -7.62 -0.47
N PHE A 550 37.65 -6.68 -0.74
CA PHE A 550 37.45 -5.26 -0.47
C PHE A 550 37.13 -4.55 -1.77
N SER A 551 36.16 -3.64 -1.74
CA SER A 551 35.90 -2.73 -2.86
C SER A 551 35.53 -1.34 -2.38
N LEU A 552 35.99 -0.34 -3.13
CA LEU A 552 35.71 1.08 -2.93
C LEU A 552 35.33 1.69 -4.28
N GLY A 553 34.07 2.10 -4.42
CA GLY A 553 33.53 2.71 -5.64
C GLY A 553 33.08 4.15 -5.39
N PHE A 554 33.46 5.06 -6.28
CA PHE A 554 32.95 6.43 -6.36
C PHE A 554 32.27 6.64 -7.72
N THR A 555 31.19 7.41 -7.76
CA THR A 555 30.48 7.74 -9.01
C THR A 555 29.89 9.14 -8.94
N GLU A 556 30.17 9.95 -9.96
CA GLU A 556 29.47 11.19 -10.29
C GLU A 556 28.50 10.89 -11.45
N PRO A 557 27.18 10.79 -11.21
CA PRO A 557 26.22 10.46 -12.26
C PRO A 557 26.02 11.58 -13.30
N TRP A 558 26.37 12.84 -12.96
CA TRP A 558 26.23 13.99 -13.86
C TRP A 558 27.51 14.81 -13.97
N PHE A 559 28.53 14.23 -14.60
CA PHE A 559 29.80 14.90 -14.83
C PHE A 559 29.63 16.13 -15.74
N MET A 560 30.22 17.26 -15.29
CA MET A 560 30.09 18.58 -15.92
C MET A 560 28.63 19.03 -16.13
N ASP A 561 27.73 18.65 -15.21
CA ASP A 561 26.29 18.92 -15.26
C ASP A 561 25.60 18.42 -16.54
N THR A 562 26.18 17.40 -17.19
CA THR A 562 25.57 16.62 -18.29
C THR A 562 25.15 15.23 -17.80
N PRO A 563 24.23 14.50 -18.46
CA PRO A 563 23.84 13.14 -18.07
C PRO A 563 24.91 12.10 -18.47
N THR A 564 26.16 12.41 -18.17
CA THR A 564 27.35 11.60 -18.39
C THR A 564 27.85 11.13 -17.03
N LEU A 565 27.66 9.87 -16.72
CA LEU A 565 28.18 9.22 -15.53
C LEU A 565 29.69 9.00 -15.68
N VAL A 566 30.46 9.39 -14.67
CA VAL A 566 31.87 9.01 -14.51
C VAL A 566 32.02 8.29 -13.17
N GLY A 567 32.58 7.09 -13.19
CA GLY A 567 32.81 6.29 -12.00
C GLY A 567 34.21 5.68 -11.97
N PHE A 568 34.65 5.37 -10.75
CA PHE A 568 35.93 4.78 -10.44
C PHE A 568 35.74 3.72 -9.35
N ASP A 569 36.27 2.52 -9.56
CA ASP A 569 36.17 1.42 -8.60
C ASP A 569 37.54 0.80 -8.38
N LEU A 570 37.90 0.57 -7.12
CA LEU A 570 39.07 -0.19 -6.69
C LEU A 570 38.63 -1.48 -6.02
N PHE A 571 39.36 -2.57 -6.24
CA PHE A 571 39.11 -3.83 -5.57
C PHE A 571 40.39 -4.62 -5.23
N ASP A 572 40.35 -5.32 -4.09
CA ASP A 572 41.35 -6.30 -3.65
C ASP A 572 40.62 -7.58 -3.23
N THR A 573 40.92 -8.68 -3.91
CA THR A 573 40.28 -9.97 -3.74
C THR A 573 41.32 -11.04 -3.43
N ARG A 574 41.09 -11.79 -2.35
CA ARG A 574 41.89 -12.92 -1.91
C ARG A 574 40.99 -14.15 -1.79
N GLN A 575 41.34 -15.22 -2.49
CA GLN A 575 40.61 -16.49 -2.48
C GLN A 575 41.61 -17.62 -2.20
N GLN A 576 41.26 -18.53 -1.31
CA GLN A 576 42.10 -19.63 -0.86
C GLN A 576 41.17 -20.79 -0.49
N TYR A 577 40.63 -21.46 -1.50
CA TYR A 577 39.69 -22.58 -1.36
C TYR A 577 40.18 -23.78 -2.19
N ILE A 578 39.50 -24.13 -3.29
CA ILE A 578 39.99 -25.12 -4.29
C ILE A 578 41.31 -24.64 -4.92
N TYR A 579 41.50 -23.33 -5.00
CA TYR A 579 42.65 -22.65 -5.58
C TYR A 579 43.04 -21.45 -4.71
N ASP A 580 44.28 -20.99 -4.88
CA ASP A 580 44.85 -19.82 -4.21
C ASP A 580 45.05 -18.70 -5.25
N LEU A 581 44.26 -17.63 -5.14
CA LEU A 581 44.24 -16.47 -6.03
C LEU A 581 44.35 -15.18 -5.20
N SER A 582 45.22 -14.28 -5.64
CA SER A 582 45.19 -12.86 -5.27
C SER A 582 44.93 -12.02 -6.51
N GLN A 583 44.01 -11.07 -6.42
CA GLN A 583 43.57 -10.24 -7.53
C GLN A 583 43.40 -8.80 -7.03
N THR A 584 44.10 -7.85 -7.62
CA THR A 584 43.98 -6.42 -7.28
C THR A 584 43.75 -5.64 -8.57
N GLY A 585 42.77 -4.74 -8.57
CA GLY A 585 42.39 -4.04 -9.79
C GLY A 585 41.74 -2.68 -9.58
N ALA A 586 41.64 -1.96 -10.68
CA ALA A 586 41.02 -0.66 -10.79
C ALA A 586 40.20 -0.57 -12.08
N SER A 587 39.04 0.07 -12.03
CA SER A 587 38.27 0.38 -13.24
C SER A 587 37.82 1.83 -13.27
N VAL A 588 37.80 2.38 -14.48
CA VAL A 588 37.16 3.66 -14.81
C VAL A 588 35.99 3.37 -15.74
N LYS A 589 34.81 3.89 -15.42
CA LYS A 589 33.60 3.75 -16.22
C LYS A 589 33.08 5.12 -16.63
N VAL A 590 32.72 5.25 -17.91
CA VAL A 590 32.08 6.45 -18.47
C VAL A 590 30.82 6.00 -19.19
N GLY A 591 29.66 6.49 -18.77
CA GLY A 591 28.39 6.13 -19.39
C GLY A 591 27.47 7.31 -19.60
N ARG A 592 26.48 7.17 -20.47
CA ARG A 592 25.58 8.26 -20.86
C ARG A 592 24.22 7.72 -21.24
N ARG A 593 23.17 8.37 -20.72
CA ARG A 593 21.81 8.20 -21.23
C ARG A 593 21.72 8.83 -22.62
N LEU A 594 21.29 8.05 -23.61
CA LEU A 594 21.04 8.54 -24.97
C LEU A 594 19.70 9.28 -25.03
N ARG A 595 19.46 10.05 -26.08
CA ARG A 595 18.13 10.64 -26.38
C ARG A 595 17.47 10.04 -27.62
N TRP A 596 18.20 9.21 -28.35
CA TRP A 596 17.75 8.53 -29.56
C TRP A 596 18.23 7.07 -29.51
N PRO A 597 17.40 6.09 -29.91
CA PRO A 597 16.03 6.26 -30.41
C PRO A 597 15.01 6.58 -29.32
N ASP A 598 15.33 6.35 -28.04
CA ASP A 598 14.60 6.90 -26.87
C ASP A 598 15.56 7.14 -25.69
N ASP A 599 15.05 7.66 -24.58
CA ASP A 599 15.83 8.01 -23.38
C ASP A 599 15.90 6.92 -22.29
N TYR A 600 15.38 5.72 -22.59
CA TYR A 600 15.64 4.51 -21.80
C TYR A 600 16.95 3.82 -22.22
N PHE A 601 17.57 4.25 -23.34
CA PHE A 601 18.88 3.78 -23.77
C PHE A 601 20.01 4.36 -22.93
N TYR A 602 20.94 3.49 -22.54
CA TYR A 602 22.15 3.82 -21.80
C TYR A 602 23.34 3.07 -22.42
N ILE A 603 24.39 3.81 -22.75
CA ILE A 603 25.68 3.27 -23.18
C ILE A 603 26.73 3.51 -22.09
N GLN A 604 27.63 2.55 -21.88
CA GLN A 604 28.75 2.67 -20.95
C GLN A 604 30.00 2.04 -21.55
N GLY A 605 31.12 2.76 -21.50
CA GLY A 605 32.46 2.20 -21.66
C GLY A 605 33.11 1.96 -20.31
N VAL A 606 33.87 0.88 -20.18
CA VAL A 606 34.65 0.54 -18.98
C VAL A 606 36.08 0.25 -19.39
N LEU A 607 37.06 0.85 -18.72
CA LEU A 607 38.46 0.44 -18.79
C LEU A 607 38.84 -0.18 -17.45
N ARG A 608 39.21 -1.46 -17.46
CA ARG A 608 39.59 -2.25 -16.28
C ARG A 608 41.05 -2.66 -16.38
N TYR A 609 41.83 -2.39 -15.34
CA TYR A 609 43.17 -2.97 -15.13
C TYR A 609 43.12 -3.92 -13.94
N GLN A 610 43.77 -5.06 -14.06
CA GLN A 610 43.72 -6.13 -13.07
C GLN A 610 45.00 -6.94 -13.07
N HIS A 611 45.67 -6.99 -11.92
CA HIS A 611 46.77 -7.90 -11.64
C HIS A 611 46.22 -9.17 -10.99
N ASN A 612 46.53 -10.34 -11.55
CA ASN A 612 46.17 -11.63 -10.97
C ASN A 612 47.43 -12.43 -10.61
N ASN A 613 47.41 -13.10 -9.47
CA ASN A 613 48.46 -14.01 -9.02
C ASN A 613 47.83 -15.29 -8.48
N VAL A 614 47.89 -16.37 -9.28
CA VAL A 614 47.44 -17.71 -8.90
C VAL A 614 48.64 -18.46 -8.32
N LEU A 615 48.61 -18.73 -7.00
CA LEU A 615 49.67 -19.45 -6.29
C LEU A 615 49.47 -20.96 -6.26
N GLY A 616 48.23 -21.43 -6.43
CA GLY A 616 47.89 -22.85 -6.46
C GLY A 616 46.61 -23.06 -7.25
N GLY A 617 46.69 -23.82 -8.34
CA GLY A 617 45.64 -23.81 -9.37
C GLY A 617 44.46 -24.75 -9.13
N GLY A 618 44.62 -25.74 -8.25
CA GLY A 618 43.60 -26.74 -7.94
C GLY A 618 43.20 -27.65 -9.10
N GLY A 619 43.90 -27.61 -10.24
CA GLY A 619 43.50 -28.24 -11.50
C GLY A 619 42.54 -27.40 -12.36
N TYR A 620 42.11 -26.22 -11.88
CA TYR A 620 41.18 -25.32 -12.57
C TYR A 620 41.87 -24.07 -13.12
N TYR A 621 42.79 -23.47 -12.36
CA TYR A 621 43.50 -22.24 -12.72
C TYR A 621 44.91 -22.57 -13.22
N ARG A 622 45.37 -21.86 -14.25
CA ARG A 622 46.78 -21.89 -14.64
C ARG A 622 47.59 -21.03 -13.65
N GLU A 623 48.51 -21.67 -12.94
CA GLU A 623 49.37 -21.02 -11.95
C GLU A 623 50.29 -19.97 -12.58
N GLY A 624 50.57 -18.91 -11.82
CA GLY A 624 51.42 -17.79 -12.23
C GLY A 624 50.75 -16.43 -12.10
N LYS A 625 51.43 -15.41 -12.64
CA LYS A 625 51.00 -14.02 -12.64
C LYS A 625 50.49 -13.62 -14.02
N THR A 626 49.37 -12.91 -14.07
CA THR A 626 48.84 -12.37 -15.31
C THR A 626 48.40 -10.91 -15.15
N GLU A 627 48.75 -10.09 -16.15
CA GLU A 627 48.30 -8.71 -16.25
C GLU A 627 47.15 -8.63 -17.25
N GLN A 628 46.05 -7.99 -16.88
CA GLN A 628 44.84 -7.92 -17.67
C GLN A 628 44.40 -6.46 -17.83
N ILE A 629 44.38 -5.98 -19.08
CA ILE A 629 43.67 -4.75 -19.43
C ILE A 629 42.48 -5.14 -20.29
N THR A 630 41.29 -4.77 -19.82
CA THR A 630 40.01 -5.06 -20.47
C THR A 630 39.29 -3.77 -20.81
N LEU A 631 38.86 -3.64 -22.07
CA LEU A 631 37.95 -2.61 -22.54
C LEU A 631 36.55 -3.22 -22.66
N GLY A 632 35.64 -2.78 -21.80
CA GLY A 632 34.22 -3.15 -21.82
C GLY A 632 33.34 -2.09 -22.49
N ALA A 633 32.28 -2.54 -23.15
CA ALA A 633 31.22 -1.70 -23.70
C ALA A 633 29.85 -2.34 -23.46
N THR A 634 28.99 -1.63 -22.71
CA THR A 634 27.60 -2.00 -22.44
C THR A 634 26.68 -1.10 -23.26
N ILE A 635 25.74 -1.69 -23.99
CA ILE A 635 24.58 -1.01 -24.55
C ILE A 635 23.34 -1.63 -23.91
N SER A 636 22.49 -0.81 -23.31
CA SER A 636 21.28 -1.28 -22.63
C SER A 636 20.09 -0.38 -22.88
N ARG A 637 18.89 -0.94 -22.75
CA ARG A 637 17.62 -0.21 -22.74
C ARG A 637 16.74 -0.79 -21.64
N ARG A 638 16.41 0.02 -20.63
CA ARG A 638 15.60 -0.43 -19.48
C ARG A 638 14.38 0.47 -19.28
N ASN A 639 13.22 -0.03 -19.65
CA ASN A 639 11.91 0.59 -19.40
C ASN A 639 11.09 -0.36 -18.52
N VAL A 640 11.11 -0.15 -17.20
CA VAL A 640 10.31 -0.90 -16.22
C VAL A 640 9.59 0.07 -15.28
N ASP A 641 8.42 -0.32 -14.79
CA ASP A 641 7.57 0.53 -13.95
C ASP A 641 8.06 0.67 -12.51
N ASN A 642 8.56 -0.41 -11.91
CA ASN A 642 9.06 -0.43 -10.54
C ASN A 642 10.44 -1.13 -10.48
N PRO A 643 11.45 -0.56 -9.80
CA PRO A 643 12.80 -1.13 -9.77
C PRO A 643 12.96 -2.34 -8.85
N ILE A 644 12.02 -2.58 -7.91
CA ILE A 644 12.05 -3.65 -6.90
C ILE A 644 11.21 -4.85 -7.34
N PHE A 645 9.96 -4.61 -7.73
CA PHE A 645 9.05 -5.61 -8.28
C PHE A 645 8.50 -5.11 -9.62
N PRO A 646 9.27 -5.24 -10.72
CA PRO A 646 8.81 -4.83 -12.03
C PRO A 646 7.59 -5.66 -12.43
N SER A 647 6.50 -4.97 -12.77
CA SER A 647 5.23 -5.61 -13.14
C SER A 647 4.86 -5.40 -14.61
N MET A 648 5.44 -4.39 -15.26
CA MET A 648 5.37 -4.21 -16.71
C MET A 648 6.69 -3.69 -17.30
N GLY A 649 6.89 -3.96 -18.59
CA GLY A 649 7.99 -3.39 -19.38
C GLY A 649 9.07 -4.40 -19.77
N SER A 650 10.27 -3.91 -20.04
CA SER A 650 11.40 -4.70 -20.53
C SER A 650 12.75 -4.10 -20.15
N SER A 651 13.74 -4.97 -19.93
CA SER A 651 15.15 -4.62 -19.78
C SER A 651 15.98 -5.44 -20.75
N VAL A 652 16.81 -4.80 -21.58
CA VAL A 652 17.74 -5.47 -22.50
C VAL A 652 19.14 -4.90 -22.27
N SER A 653 20.16 -5.76 -22.17
CA SER A 653 21.58 -5.39 -22.20
C SER A 653 22.36 -6.25 -23.18
N LEU A 654 23.36 -5.64 -23.80
CA LEU A 654 24.42 -6.27 -24.56
C LEU A 654 25.74 -5.73 -24.01
N ASP A 655 26.53 -6.61 -23.43
CA ASP A 655 27.78 -6.31 -22.74
C ASP A 655 28.91 -7.02 -23.49
N GLY A 656 29.84 -6.26 -24.08
CA GLY A 656 31.01 -6.79 -24.77
C GLY A 656 32.30 -6.43 -24.02
N GLU A 657 33.16 -7.39 -23.76
CA GLU A 657 34.50 -7.18 -23.19
C GLU A 657 35.59 -7.66 -24.14
N LEU A 658 36.60 -6.83 -24.33
CA LEU A 658 37.83 -7.14 -25.05
C LEU A 658 39.01 -7.07 -24.08
N SER A 659 39.69 -8.19 -23.85
CA SER A 659 40.89 -8.27 -23.04
C SER A 659 42.09 -8.63 -23.90
N GLY A 660 43.20 -7.90 -23.75
CA GLY A 660 44.45 -8.16 -24.47
C GLY A 660 44.33 -8.07 -26.01
N GLY A 661 44.89 -9.07 -26.69
CA GLY A 661 44.98 -9.16 -28.14
C GLY A 661 46.07 -8.27 -28.73
N PRO A 662 46.07 -8.02 -30.06
CA PRO A 662 47.07 -7.17 -30.71
C PRO A 662 46.89 -5.67 -30.41
N PHE A 663 45.89 -5.29 -29.61
CA PHE A 663 45.48 -3.90 -29.39
C PHE A 663 45.62 -3.40 -27.94
N LEU A 664 45.49 -4.27 -26.94
CA LEU A 664 45.63 -3.93 -25.53
C LEU A 664 46.79 -4.75 -24.92
N PRO A 665 47.66 -4.15 -24.09
CA PRO A 665 48.73 -4.89 -23.45
C PRO A 665 48.19 -5.74 -22.29
N GLY A 666 48.76 -6.93 -22.12
CA GLY A 666 48.40 -7.87 -21.08
C GLY A 666 48.97 -9.25 -21.39
N SER A 667 48.55 -10.24 -20.62
CA SER A 667 48.82 -11.65 -20.87
C SER A 667 47.54 -12.51 -20.84
N VAL A 668 46.37 -11.90 -21.00
CA VAL A 668 45.05 -12.55 -20.97
C VAL A 668 44.20 -12.06 -22.14
N ASP A 669 44.22 -12.82 -23.24
CA ASP A 669 43.68 -12.44 -24.55
C ASP A 669 42.32 -13.10 -24.88
N TYR A 670 41.21 -12.40 -24.64
CA TYR A 670 39.86 -12.92 -24.94
C TYR A 670 38.89 -11.85 -25.45
N VAL A 671 37.84 -12.29 -26.14
CA VAL A 671 36.61 -11.51 -26.34
C VAL A 671 35.44 -12.23 -25.66
N LYS A 672 34.62 -11.48 -24.94
CA LYS A 672 33.45 -11.97 -24.21
C LYS A 672 32.24 -11.15 -24.58
N ILE A 673 31.12 -11.79 -24.84
CA ILE A 673 29.83 -11.15 -25.15
C ILE A 673 28.78 -11.77 -24.23
N LEU A 674 28.01 -10.91 -23.58
CA LEU A 674 26.84 -11.26 -22.79
C LEU A 674 25.65 -10.50 -23.36
N PHE A 675 24.55 -11.20 -23.59
CA PHE A 675 23.27 -10.60 -23.96
C PHE A 675 22.22 -11.06 -22.96
N LYS A 676 21.48 -10.12 -22.39
CA LYS A 676 20.36 -10.42 -21.50
C LYS A 676 19.13 -9.63 -21.92
N ALA A 677 18.00 -10.30 -22.01
CA ALA A 677 16.71 -9.67 -22.25
C ALA A 677 15.67 -10.18 -21.25
N GLU A 678 14.92 -9.26 -20.66
CA GLU A 678 13.92 -9.50 -19.62
C GLU A 678 12.63 -8.78 -19.98
N TRP A 679 11.49 -9.45 -19.83
CA TRP A 679 10.17 -8.90 -20.11
C TRP A 679 9.21 -9.17 -18.95
N TYR A 680 8.35 -8.20 -18.66
CA TYR A 680 7.40 -8.20 -17.56
C TYR A 680 6.02 -7.82 -18.09
N LYS A 681 4.99 -8.60 -17.72
CA LYS A 681 3.61 -8.36 -18.13
C LYS A 681 2.65 -8.66 -16.97
N ARG A 682 1.83 -7.66 -16.59
CA ARG A 682 0.69 -7.86 -15.68
C ARG A 682 -0.33 -8.81 -16.32
N ILE A 683 -0.84 -9.76 -15.52
CA ILE A 683 -1.84 -10.74 -15.97
C ILE A 683 -3.26 -10.26 -15.63
N THR A 684 -3.40 -9.50 -14.54
CA THR A 684 -4.64 -8.90 -14.04
C THR A 684 -4.56 -7.37 -14.10
N ALA A 685 -5.67 -6.67 -13.81
CA ALA A 685 -5.65 -5.22 -13.60
C ALA A 685 -4.75 -4.82 -12.40
N SER A 686 -4.72 -5.66 -11.36
CA SER A 686 -3.78 -5.51 -10.24
C SER A 686 -2.31 -5.72 -10.66
N ASN A 687 -1.41 -4.91 -10.12
CA ASN A 687 0.04 -5.07 -10.27
C ASN A 687 0.63 -6.27 -9.50
N ARG A 688 -0.19 -7.03 -8.75
CA ARG A 688 0.26 -8.16 -7.94
C ARG A 688 0.62 -9.42 -8.75
N PHE A 689 -0.02 -9.66 -9.90
CA PHE A 689 0.20 -10.87 -10.72
C PHE A 689 1.00 -10.55 -11.98
N VAL A 690 2.22 -11.08 -12.07
CA VAL A 690 3.18 -10.75 -13.12
C VAL A 690 3.70 -12.01 -13.80
N PHE A 691 3.63 -12.02 -15.12
CA PHE A 691 4.37 -12.94 -15.98
C PHE A 691 5.75 -12.32 -16.29
N TYR A 692 6.82 -13.02 -15.90
CA TYR A 692 8.20 -12.67 -16.18
C TYR A 692 8.82 -13.69 -17.12
N THR A 693 9.63 -13.23 -18.07
CA THR A 693 10.48 -14.11 -18.88
C THR A 693 11.84 -13.48 -19.12
N SER A 694 12.90 -14.29 -19.13
CA SER A 694 14.27 -13.89 -19.48
C SER A 694 14.88 -14.80 -20.53
N ALA A 695 15.79 -14.21 -21.30
CA ALA A 695 16.70 -14.91 -22.19
C ALA A 695 18.12 -14.35 -21.98
N ASP A 696 19.02 -15.23 -21.60
CA ASP A 696 20.38 -14.92 -21.16
C ASP A 696 21.34 -15.75 -22.03
N PHE A 697 22.26 -15.08 -22.73
CA PHE A 697 23.23 -15.71 -23.62
C PHE A 697 24.64 -15.21 -23.30
N GLY A 698 25.61 -16.12 -23.34
CA GLY A 698 27.03 -15.82 -23.15
C GLY A 698 27.88 -16.47 -24.23
N TYR A 699 28.92 -15.75 -24.66
CA TYR A 699 29.94 -16.21 -25.60
C TYR A 699 31.32 -15.73 -25.14
N LEU A 700 32.32 -16.60 -25.17
CA LEU A 700 33.71 -16.33 -24.82
C LEU A 700 34.61 -17.00 -25.85
N GLU A 701 35.55 -16.26 -26.43
CA GLU A 701 36.52 -16.79 -27.38
C GLU A 701 37.94 -16.29 -27.10
N GLU A 702 38.93 -17.16 -27.30
CA GLU A 702 40.35 -16.82 -27.17
C GLU A 702 40.82 -16.02 -28.38
N LEU A 703 41.49 -14.89 -28.16
CA LEU A 703 42.09 -14.12 -29.25
C LEU A 703 43.50 -14.60 -29.61
N VAL A 704 44.20 -15.17 -28.62
CA VAL A 704 45.51 -15.82 -28.78
C VAL A 704 45.39 -17.24 -28.20
N PRO A 705 45.57 -18.31 -28.99
CA PRO A 705 45.37 -19.68 -28.51
C PRO A 705 46.23 -20.04 -27.30
N ASN A 706 45.62 -20.67 -26.29
CA ASN A 706 46.24 -21.04 -25.00
C ASN A 706 46.66 -19.86 -24.11
N THR A 707 46.00 -18.70 -24.28
CA THR A 707 46.04 -17.61 -23.30
C THR A 707 45.61 -18.12 -21.90
N PRO A 708 46.25 -17.69 -20.80
CA PRO A 708 45.83 -18.01 -19.43
C PRO A 708 44.55 -17.25 -19.01
N ILE A 709 43.43 -17.54 -19.67
CA ILE A 709 42.09 -17.07 -19.23
C ILE A 709 41.82 -17.61 -17.83
N GLN A 710 41.43 -16.71 -16.93
CA GLN A 710 41.08 -17.09 -15.57
C GLN A 710 39.71 -17.78 -15.54
N PRO A 711 39.52 -18.91 -14.82
CA PRO A 711 38.27 -19.65 -14.73
C PRO A 711 37.00 -18.82 -14.48
N PHE A 712 37.05 -17.74 -13.69
CA PHE A 712 35.89 -16.87 -13.47
C PHE A 712 35.41 -16.11 -14.73
N GLU A 713 36.20 -16.11 -15.81
CA GLU A 713 35.78 -15.57 -17.10
C GLU A 713 34.93 -16.56 -17.92
N TYR A 714 35.04 -17.86 -17.64
CA TYR A 714 34.20 -18.89 -18.25
C TYR A 714 32.81 -18.94 -17.61
N PHE A 715 31.87 -19.54 -18.33
CA PHE A 715 30.52 -19.76 -17.84
C PHE A 715 30.40 -21.10 -17.12
N TYR A 716 29.77 -21.10 -15.95
CA TYR A 716 29.29 -22.30 -15.28
C TYR A 716 27.79 -22.19 -15.05
N MET A 717 27.11 -23.33 -14.85
CA MET A 717 25.67 -23.34 -14.59
C MET A 717 25.27 -24.39 -13.55
N GLY A 718 24.24 -24.06 -12.77
CA GLY A 718 23.68 -24.92 -11.72
C GLY A 718 23.35 -24.13 -10.45
N GLY A 719 22.56 -24.74 -9.57
CA GLY A 719 22.32 -24.26 -8.22
C GLY A 719 21.72 -22.85 -8.11
N ASN A 720 22.19 -22.11 -7.10
CA ASN A 720 21.61 -20.82 -6.69
C ASN A 720 22.42 -19.60 -7.18
N GLY A 721 23.54 -19.81 -7.87
CA GLY A 721 24.41 -18.73 -8.33
C GLY A 721 25.16 -17.99 -7.21
N LEU A 722 25.29 -18.60 -6.02
CA LEU A 722 26.20 -18.13 -4.97
C LEU A 722 27.63 -18.70 -5.12
N VAL A 723 27.86 -19.55 -6.11
CA VAL A 723 29.21 -19.99 -6.49
C VAL A 723 29.74 -19.10 -7.62
N ILE A 724 30.95 -18.59 -7.45
CA ILE A 724 31.61 -17.62 -8.35
C ILE A 724 31.40 -17.97 -9.83
N ALA A 725 31.02 -17.00 -10.65
CA ALA A 725 30.79 -17.13 -12.11
C ALA A 725 29.77 -18.23 -12.52
N THR A 726 28.89 -18.64 -11.60
CA THR A 726 27.89 -19.69 -11.86
C THR A 726 26.53 -19.05 -12.13
N THR A 727 26.02 -19.22 -13.34
CA THR A 727 24.65 -18.84 -13.69
C THR A 727 23.68 -19.79 -12.98
N PRO A 728 22.72 -19.29 -12.18
CA PRO A 728 21.80 -20.15 -11.44
C PRO A 728 20.95 -20.98 -12.40
N LEU A 729 20.78 -22.27 -12.10
CA LEU A 729 19.78 -23.14 -12.72
C LEU A 729 19.21 -24.03 -11.62
N ARG A 730 18.04 -23.62 -11.09
CA ARG A 730 17.42 -24.22 -9.91
C ARG A 730 16.97 -25.65 -10.25
N GLY A 731 17.11 -26.58 -9.31
CA GLY A 731 16.87 -28.01 -9.53
C GLY A 731 18.11 -28.81 -9.95
N TYR A 732 19.27 -28.17 -10.09
CA TYR A 732 20.59 -28.80 -10.31
C TYR A 732 21.55 -28.33 -9.22
N ASP A 733 22.57 -29.14 -8.88
CA ASP A 733 23.62 -28.69 -7.93
C ASP A 733 24.56 -27.66 -8.60
N ASP A 734 25.20 -26.78 -7.82
CA ASP A 734 26.11 -25.74 -8.36
C ASP A 734 27.23 -26.33 -9.25
N ARG A 735 27.53 -25.66 -10.36
CA ARG A 735 28.55 -26.04 -11.35
C ARG A 735 28.46 -27.49 -11.88
N THR A 736 27.26 -28.07 -11.94
CA THR A 736 27.08 -29.41 -12.54
C THR A 736 26.73 -29.39 -14.03
N VAL A 737 26.18 -28.30 -14.55
CA VAL A 737 25.74 -28.18 -15.94
C VAL A 737 26.81 -27.53 -16.81
N GLY A 738 27.36 -28.30 -17.74
CA GLY A 738 28.31 -27.84 -18.75
C GLY A 738 29.21 -28.96 -19.30
N PRO A 739 30.19 -28.61 -20.18
CA PRO A 739 31.22 -29.54 -20.63
C PRO A 739 32.11 -30.01 -19.47
N LYS A 740 32.54 -31.27 -19.51
CA LYS A 740 33.30 -31.91 -18.43
C LYS A 740 34.71 -32.32 -18.85
N ASN A 741 35.65 -32.19 -17.92
CA ASN A 741 37.02 -32.67 -18.06
C ASN A 741 37.14 -34.20 -17.84
N ILE A 742 38.37 -34.72 -17.95
CA ILE A 742 38.67 -36.16 -17.77
C ILE A 742 38.42 -36.70 -16.36
N TYR A 743 38.27 -35.83 -15.36
CA TYR A 743 37.98 -36.17 -13.97
C TYR A 743 36.47 -36.12 -13.65
N GLY A 744 35.65 -35.62 -14.58
CA GLY A 744 34.20 -35.48 -14.45
C GLY A 744 33.71 -34.12 -13.96
N ASP A 745 34.63 -33.18 -13.69
CA ASP A 745 34.31 -31.82 -13.26
C ASP A 745 33.95 -30.92 -14.46
N VAL A 746 33.08 -29.94 -14.27
CA VAL A 746 32.72 -28.98 -15.32
C VAL A 746 33.85 -27.94 -15.50
N SER A 747 34.36 -27.79 -16.72
CA SER A 747 35.40 -26.82 -17.08
C SER A 747 35.21 -26.25 -18.48
N ASP A 748 35.83 -25.10 -18.77
CA ASP A 748 35.95 -24.55 -20.14
C ASP A 748 34.62 -24.22 -20.86
N GLY A 749 33.62 -23.78 -20.09
CA GLY A 749 32.34 -23.31 -20.61
C GLY A 749 32.47 -21.99 -21.37
N LYS A 750 32.48 -22.04 -22.71
CA LYS A 750 32.64 -20.87 -23.58
C LYS A 750 31.34 -20.30 -24.14
N VAL A 751 30.28 -21.10 -24.20
CA VAL A 751 28.96 -20.64 -24.65
C VAL A 751 27.92 -20.97 -23.58
N MET A 752 27.07 -20.03 -23.25
CA MET A 752 26.00 -20.18 -22.27
C MET A 752 24.67 -19.77 -22.89
N VAL A 753 23.63 -20.55 -22.65
CA VAL A 753 22.26 -20.24 -23.05
C VAL A 753 21.35 -20.56 -21.86
N LYS A 754 20.54 -19.62 -21.42
CA LYS A 754 19.49 -19.85 -20.42
C LYS A 754 18.22 -19.08 -20.77
N TYR A 755 17.09 -19.75 -20.60
CA TYR A 755 15.76 -19.15 -20.57
C TYR A 755 15.13 -19.34 -19.19
N THR A 756 14.45 -18.30 -18.72
CA THR A 756 13.71 -18.31 -17.44
C THR A 756 12.29 -17.86 -17.71
N THR A 757 11.29 -18.51 -17.11
CA THR A 757 9.92 -18.02 -17.08
C THR A 757 9.39 -18.13 -15.66
N GLU A 758 8.76 -17.08 -15.13
CA GLU A 758 8.18 -17.07 -13.80
C GLU A 758 6.79 -16.45 -13.78
N PHE A 759 5.86 -17.08 -13.06
CA PHE A 759 4.63 -16.46 -12.59
C PHE A 759 4.88 -15.94 -11.18
N ARG A 760 4.79 -14.63 -10.97
CA ARG A 760 5.05 -13.96 -9.69
C ARG A 760 3.76 -13.39 -9.09
N PHE A 761 3.62 -13.54 -7.78
CA PHE A 761 2.51 -13.01 -6.99
C PHE A 761 3.04 -12.18 -5.81
N ALA A 762 2.83 -10.86 -5.85
CA ALA A 762 3.17 -9.97 -4.73
C ALA A 762 2.15 -10.10 -3.60
N VAL A 763 2.61 -10.62 -2.46
CA VAL A 763 1.82 -10.74 -1.22
C VAL A 763 1.75 -9.37 -0.53
N THR A 764 2.88 -8.67 -0.46
CA THR A 764 2.96 -7.26 -0.08
C THR A 764 4.15 -6.60 -0.76
N LEU A 765 4.05 -5.28 -0.98
CA LEU A 765 5.15 -4.44 -1.46
C LEU A 765 5.67 -3.48 -0.39
N GLU A 766 4.90 -3.23 0.68
CA GLU A 766 5.28 -2.31 1.77
C GLU A 766 4.81 -2.82 3.14
N PRO A 767 5.54 -2.55 4.24
CA PRO A 767 6.85 -1.88 4.28
C PRO A 767 8.02 -2.77 3.80
N MET A 768 7.76 -4.07 3.58
CA MET A 768 8.75 -5.06 3.21
C MET A 768 8.24 -5.88 2.02
N PRO A 769 8.82 -5.74 0.81
CA PRO A 769 8.39 -6.51 -0.35
C PRO A 769 8.53 -8.02 -0.15
N LEU A 770 7.42 -8.74 -0.30
CA LEU A 770 7.32 -10.20 -0.27
C LEU A 770 6.52 -10.66 -1.49
N TYR A 771 7.12 -11.51 -2.32
CA TYR A 771 6.42 -12.16 -3.41
C TYR A 771 6.73 -13.66 -3.48
N LEU A 772 5.73 -14.42 -3.91
CA LEU A 772 5.85 -15.83 -4.26
C LEU A 772 6.05 -15.95 -5.77
N LEU A 773 6.67 -17.04 -6.20
CA LEU A 773 6.86 -17.34 -7.62
C LEU A 773 6.73 -18.83 -7.91
N ALA A 774 6.27 -19.15 -9.12
CA ALA A 774 6.42 -20.46 -9.74
C ALA A 774 7.26 -20.28 -11.01
N PHE A 775 8.26 -21.14 -11.22
CA PHE A 775 9.26 -20.98 -12.28
C PHE A 775 9.38 -22.21 -13.18
N ALA A 776 9.79 -21.96 -14.41
CA ALA A 776 10.34 -22.93 -15.34
C ALA A 776 11.65 -22.37 -15.91
N GLU A 777 12.70 -23.19 -15.94
CA GLU A 777 14.01 -22.80 -16.49
C GLU A 777 14.48 -23.84 -17.49
N ALA A 778 15.22 -23.40 -18.50
CA ALA A 778 15.94 -24.26 -19.44
C ALA A 778 17.28 -23.61 -19.78
N GLY A 779 18.40 -24.27 -19.49
CA GLY A 779 19.71 -23.73 -19.80
C GLY A 779 20.79 -24.78 -19.97
N ASN A 780 21.89 -24.41 -20.62
CA ASN A 780 23.07 -25.24 -20.74
C ASN A 780 24.33 -24.38 -20.97
N VAL A 781 25.49 -25.01 -20.82
CA VAL A 781 26.81 -24.45 -21.13
C VAL A 781 27.51 -25.41 -22.09
N PHE A 782 28.24 -24.87 -23.06
CA PHE A 782 28.93 -25.63 -24.11
C PHE A 782 30.39 -25.18 -24.24
N SER A 783 31.24 -26.06 -24.77
CA SER A 783 32.69 -25.85 -24.86
C SER A 783 33.13 -24.88 -25.97
N ASN A 784 32.28 -24.63 -26.97
CA ASN A 784 32.47 -23.66 -28.06
C ASN A 784 31.18 -23.53 -28.88
N ILE A 785 31.14 -22.59 -29.82
CA ILE A 785 29.95 -22.30 -30.65
C ILE A 785 29.57 -23.43 -31.61
N ASN A 786 30.54 -24.22 -32.09
CA ASN A 786 30.26 -25.34 -33.00
C ASN A 786 29.65 -26.56 -32.26
N ALA A 787 29.88 -26.65 -30.95
CA ALA A 787 29.28 -27.66 -30.07
C ALA A 787 28.00 -27.15 -29.36
N ALA A 788 27.57 -25.91 -29.62
CA ALA A 788 26.40 -25.32 -28.99
C ALA A 788 25.11 -25.76 -29.69
N ASP A 789 24.24 -26.48 -28.95
CA ASP A 789 22.92 -26.88 -29.42
C ASP A 789 21.85 -26.23 -28.54
N ILE A 790 21.21 -25.18 -29.06
CA ILE A 790 20.16 -24.40 -28.38
C ILE A 790 18.90 -25.20 -28.05
N PHE A 791 18.73 -26.42 -28.57
CA PHE A 791 17.61 -27.32 -28.25
C PHE A 791 18.00 -28.36 -27.18
N ASN A 792 19.29 -28.61 -26.95
CA ASN A 792 19.81 -29.52 -25.94
C ASN A 792 20.05 -28.79 -24.61
N LEU A 793 18.96 -28.34 -23.98
CA LEU A 793 18.98 -27.61 -22.72
C LEU A 793 18.61 -28.50 -21.52
N ARG A 794 19.13 -28.17 -20.33
CA ARG A 794 18.77 -28.81 -19.06
C ARG A 794 17.64 -28.04 -18.41
N ARG A 795 16.54 -28.74 -18.12
CA ARG A 795 15.24 -28.17 -17.78
C ARG A 795 14.92 -28.36 -16.32
N SER A 796 14.21 -27.41 -15.74
CA SER A 796 13.64 -27.53 -14.41
C SER A 796 12.35 -26.74 -14.25
N VAL A 797 11.59 -27.10 -13.22
CA VAL A 797 10.43 -26.34 -12.74
C VAL A 797 10.50 -26.22 -11.23
N GLY A 798 9.81 -25.25 -10.66
CA GLY A 798 9.73 -25.15 -9.21
C GLY A 798 8.88 -24.01 -8.70
N ILE A 799 8.95 -23.83 -7.38
CA ILE A 799 8.29 -22.76 -6.64
C ILE A 799 9.30 -22.04 -5.77
N GLY A 800 9.03 -20.78 -5.43
CA GLY A 800 9.90 -20.02 -4.57
C GLY A 800 9.21 -18.83 -3.90
N ALA A 801 9.95 -18.22 -2.99
CA ALA A 801 9.61 -16.98 -2.32
C ALA A 801 10.77 -16.00 -2.40
N ARG A 802 10.46 -14.71 -2.34
CA ARG A 802 11.41 -13.61 -2.39
C ARG A 802 11.01 -12.54 -1.38
N ILE A 803 11.93 -12.17 -0.49
CA ILE A 803 11.73 -11.18 0.58
C ILE A 803 12.83 -10.13 0.46
N LEU A 804 12.48 -8.85 0.28
CA LEU A 804 13.43 -7.75 0.32
C LEU A 804 13.44 -7.12 1.71
N ILE A 805 14.39 -7.49 2.55
CA ILE A 805 14.58 -6.88 3.86
C ILE A 805 15.59 -5.74 3.72
N ASN A 806 15.17 -4.48 3.84
CA ASN A 806 16.12 -3.37 3.88
C ASN A 806 16.78 -3.32 5.28
N PRO A 807 18.11 -3.34 5.44
CA PRO A 807 19.16 -3.18 4.41
C PRO A 807 19.92 -4.47 4.04
N ILE A 808 19.43 -5.64 4.46
CA ILE A 808 20.02 -6.96 4.19
C ILE A 808 20.03 -7.31 2.69
N GLY A 809 18.99 -6.89 1.96
CA GLY A 809 18.81 -7.19 0.53
C GLY A 809 17.76 -8.27 0.27
N LEU A 810 17.77 -8.81 -0.95
CA LEU A 810 16.83 -9.82 -1.39
C LEU A 810 17.23 -11.21 -0.87
N ILE A 811 16.32 -11.86 -0.16
CA ILE A 811 16.42 -13.25 0.28
C ILE A 811 15.51 -14.09 -0.62
N GLY A 812 16.05 -15.18 -1.15
CA GLY A 812 15.35 -16.12 -2.01
C GLY A 812 15.33 -17.53 -1.44
N PHE A 813 14.16 -18.15 -1.53
CA PHE A 813 13.96 -19.57 -1.25
C PHE A 813 13.38 -20.17 -2.52
N ASP A 814 13.98 -21.23 -3.06
CA ASP A 814 13.45 -21.93 -4.23
C ASP A 814 13.49 -23.44 -3.98
N LEU A 815 12.44 -24.14 -4.40
CA LEU A 815 12.37 -25.60 -4.45
C LEU A 815 12.22 -25.99 -5.92
N GLY A 816 13.29 -26.49 -6.53
CA GLY A 816 13.37 -26.80 -7.96
C GLY A 816 13.52 -28.29 -8.24
N TYR A 817 12.89 -28.77 -9.31
CA TYR A 817 12.97 -30.14 -9.79
C TYR A 817 13.72 -30.17 -11.13
N GLY A 818 14.93 -30.72 -11.15
CA GLY A 818 15.72 -30.90 -12.37
C GLY A 818 15.33 -32.18 -13.11
N PHE A 819 14.83 -32.07 -14.34
CA PHE A 819 14.40 -33.23 -15.13
C PHE A 819 15.55 -34.03 -15.70
N ASP A 820 16.62 -33.34 -16.11
CA ASP A 820 17.71 -33.91 -16.92
C ASP A 820 18.94 -34.25 -16.06
N ARG A 821 18.75 -34.41 -14.74
CA ARG A 821 19.83 -34.74 -13.78
C ARG A 821 20.60 -36.00 -14.17
N LYS A 822 19.91 -37.00 -14.72
CA LYS A 822 20.54 -38.26 -15.12
C LYS A 822 21.66 -38.07 -16.13
N ASP A 823 21.49 -37.11 -17.04
CA ASP A 823 22.46 -36.76 -18.08
C ASP A 823 23.54 -35.78 -17.57
N VAL A 824 23.28 -35.09 -16.45
CA VAL A 824 24.14 -34.05 -15.87
C VAL A 824 25.05 -34.59 -14.78
N ASP A 825 24.51 -35.25 -13.77
CA ASP A 825 25.24 -35.73 -12.59
C ASP A 825 25.03 -37.22 -12.27
N GLY A 826 24.27 -37.93 -13.12
CA GLY A 826 23.98 -39.37 -12.97
C GLY A 826 22.94 -39.69 -11.88
N LYS A 827 22.48 -38.69 -11.14
CA LYS A 827 21.45 -38.85 -10.09
C LYS A 827 20.07 -38.86 -10.73
N ASP A 828 19.10 -39.43 -10.01
CA ASP A 828 17.73 -39.46 -10.48
C ASP A 828 17.05 -38.07 -10.28
N PRO A 829 16.12 -37.66 -11.15
CA PRO A 829 15.40 -36.40 -11.04
C PRO A 829 14.72 -36.21 -9.69
N SER A 830 15.08 -35.13 -8.98
CA SER A 830 14.66 -34.88 -7.60
C SER A 830 14.37 -33.41 -7.35
N TRP A 831 13.58 -33.14 -6.31
CA TRP A 831 13.46 -31.80 -5.75
C TRP A 831 14.76 -31.43 -5.00
N LEU A 832 15.26 -30.22 -5.25
CA LEU A 832 16.37 -29.59 -4.56
C LEU A 832 15.93 -28.24 -3.98
N PHE A 833 16.30 -28.00 -2.73
CA PHE A 833 16.11 -26.71 -2.09
C PHE A 833 17.34 -25.83 -2.33
N HIS A 834 17.08 -24.63 -2.82
CA HIS A 834 18.06 -23.59 -3.08
C HIS A 834 17.75 -22.38 -2.20
N PHE A 835 18.78 -21.87 -1.54
CA PHE A 835 18.70 -20.69 -0.71
C PHE A 835 19.62 -19.62 -1.29
N GLN A 836 19.07 -18.43 -1.54
CA GLN A 836 19.81 -17.25 -1.99
C GLN A 836 19.73 -16.19 -0.90
N PHE A 837 20.85 -15.55 -0.58
CA PHE A 837 20.88 -14.46 0.40
C PHE A 837 21.73 -13.30 -0.14
N GLY A 838 21.09 -12.15 -0.38
CA GLY A 838 21.72 -10.99 -0.98
C GLY A 838 21.91 -11.12 -2.50
N ARG A 839 22.82 -10.32 -3.05
CA ARG A 839 23.31 -10.51 -4.43
C ARG A 839 24.31 -11.68 -4.42
N GLY A 840 24.21 -12.57 -5.40
CA GLY A 840 25.21 -13.61 -5.64
C GLY A 840 26.58 -13.01 -5.99
N PHE A 841 27.62 -13.84 -5.87
CA PHE A 841 29.03 -13.48 -5.99
C PHE A 841 29.49 -13.28 -7.44
#